data_AF-A0A7Y4XTU8-F1
#
_entry.id   AF-A0A7Y4XTU8-F1
#
_cell.length_a   1.000
_cell.length_b   1.000
_cell.length_c   1.000
_cell.angle_alpha   90.00
_cell.angle_beta   90.00
_cell.angle_gamma   90.00
#
_symmetry.space_group_name_H-M   'P 1'
#
loop_
_entity.id
_entity.type
_entity.pdbx_description
1 polymer ?
#
loop_
_entity_poly.entity_id
_entity_poly.type
_entity_poly.pdbx_seq_one_letter_code
_entity_poly.pdbx_strand_id
1 'polypeptide(L)'
;MMRQRKSFVRSITDSILSRFIDSLYLEELLGDLDEMYDDRRSSRGKFIADFMYCFDAVHLLIGFSKSTQHQNNHTMFISNMFRIAWRNALRHKQFTFLNISGLTIGIATCLAIGLYVYDETTYDTFHTNGNRIYRINQPMIWGDWNGKFASTGPGVAEALRSDAPEFEEVTRILAMGERTVRVTIDGKPSYFPEKKFFSAEENFFKVFSFEFVHGNPLTALKENYSLVVTESTAARYFGSEDAIGKLIELKNSDGTYTSYTIRGVVADIPVKSHLQFDMLGSLSSVEEMRDNSWKWIWTGFGTYGLVKEGTDINALTAKIQTLPPKWAATTTERIFNQSFDAYVAGKKWSLYLQPVSDIYLSSSPSQHRFGSTGNPQFVIIFGVIGILVLVLSCINFMNLSTARSGNRAKEVGIRKVLGSQKITLVRQFIVESTLYVVVAAVAALVLVQLSLNAFNNIAVKQLELLPHFANPYFIGILVAFILMLGVLAGSYPAFYLSAFQPAETLKGKVRSGFKRKGIRNGMVVFQFTVSITLIICTFFVQKQLSYTSSMNVGIVKDHVLQLHYMEQLGNGVDILKAKLESNPAFKYVSRAHSIPPYVWEGDRYKAEGPDQPVLDLSYARVDEQYLPLLGVEFIAGRNFDPANPADKHKIILNEEAVRALGWGSKDTWTEDSPIGKFVIQAFDKEEKLEVIGVVKDFNFNSVKEQIQPLLVMHHLNDLHWSFGSGKSYLALRLNPVAVQNSDDLQAIIDGVKAEIASIDPSVIFQYSFMDEEFENTFRAERQMGVVLNLFTGLAVVIACLGLFGLAAFSAEQRIKELGIRKVMGAKVHELVFLFSSEFTKLVVLAIVIASPLAWFLVDYWLSNFAFRTSIDIWVFVVASVSALAIAALTISYQAISAANNNPVDTLRNE
;
A
#
# COMPACT_ATOMS: atom_id res chain seq x y z
N MET A 1 51.70 6.60 77.74
CA MET A 1 50.91 5.85 78.74
C MET A 1 49.86 6.82 79.29
N MET A 2 48.54 6.63 79.26
CA MET A 2 47.65 5.51 78.94
C MET A 2 46.72 5.92 77.78
N ARG A 3 46.54 5.10 76.74
CA ARG A 3 45.38 5.26 75.83
C ARG A 3 44.14 5.00 76.69
N GLN A 4 43.39 6.03 77.08
CA GLN A 4 42.07 5.83 77.65
C GLN A 4 41.27 5.02 76.62
N ARG A 5 40.88 3.78 76.97
CA ARG A 5 39.93 3.03 76.15
C ARG A 5 38.71 3.92 75.98
N LYS A 6 38.34 4.23 74.72
CA LYS A 6 37.08 4.91 74.39
C LYS A 6 35.95 4.21 75.15
N SER A 7 34.96 4.98 75.63
CA SER A 7 33.79 4.37 76.27
C SER A 7 33.13 3.41 75.28
N PHE A 8 32.50 2.35 75.79
CA PHE A 8 31.79 1.36 74.96
C PHE A 8 30.79 2.04 74.01
N VAL A 9 30.15 3.11 74.49
CA VAL A 9 29.22 3.95 73.75
C VAL A 9 29.91 4.66 72.57
N ARG A 10 31.04 5.35 72.79
CA ARG A 10 31.80 6.02 71.72
C ARG A 10 32.26 5.02 70.65
N SER A 11 32.76 3.85 71.05
CA SER A 11 33.25 2.84 70.09
C SER A 11 32.14 2.27 69.19
N ILE A 12 30.92 2.10 69.71
CA ILE A 12 29.78 1.64 68.90
C ILE A 12 29.34 2.76 67.95
N THR A 13 29.25 3.98 68.45
CA THR A 13 28.82 5.14 67.68
C THR A 13 29.78 5.45 66.52
N ASP A 14 31.09 5.38 66.73
CA ASP A 14 32.11 5.52 65.68
C ASP A 14 31.96 4.43 64.60
N SER A 15 31.68 3.19 65.03
CA SER A 15 31.47 2.06 64.12
C SER A 15 30.17 2.18 63.32
N ILE A 16 29.16 2.90 63.82
CA ILE A 16 27.93 3.17 63.09
C ILE A 16 28.16 4.34 62.12
N LEU A 17 28.73 5.46 62.57
CA LEU A 17 28.99 6.63 61.73
C LEU A 17 29.90 6.29 60.54
N SER A 18 30.95 5.49 60.74
CA SER A 18 31.86 5.04 59.68
C SER A 18 31.19 4.21 58.57
N ARG A 19 30.03 3.60 58.84
CA ARG A 19 29.24 2.87 57.83
C ARG A 19 28.35 3.78 57.00
N PHE A 20 27.96 4.95 57.50
CA PHE A 20 26.96 5.81 56.88
C PHE A 20 27.53 7.13 56.33
N ILE A 21 28.64 7.62 56.88
CA ILE A 21 29.30 8.88 56.49
C ILE A 21 30.50 8.59 55.57
N ASP A 22 30.79 9.49 54.63
CA ASP A 22 31.94 9.35 53.73
C ASP A 22 33.28 9.48 54.47
N SER A 23 34.25 8.66 54.09
CA SER A 23 35.60 8.60 54.69
C SER A 23 36.34 9.94 54.70
N LEU A 24 36.05 10.83 53.76
CA LEU A 24 36.70 12.14 53.66
C LEU A 24 36.34 13.08 54.84
N TYR A 25 35.13 12.96 55.39
CA TYR A 25 34.61 13.84 56.45
C TYR A 25 34.55 13.16 57.82
N LEU A 26 34.73 11.84 57.85
CA LEU A 26 34.57 11.03 59.05
C LEU A 26 35.59 11.40 60.13
N GLU A 27 36.85 11.65 59.77
CA GLU A 27 37.91 11.91 60.74
C GLU A 27 37.73 13.26 61.46
N GLU A 28 37.36 14.31 60.71
CA GLU A 28 37.09 15.64 61.25
C GLU A 28 35.84 15.64 62.16
N LEU A 29 34.74 15.02 61.70
CA LEU A 29 33.50 14.92 62.49
C LEU A 29 33.65 14.10 63.77
N LEU A 30 34.41 12.99 63.72
CA LEU A 30 34.72 12.21 64.92
C LEU A 30 35.64 12.97 65.87
N GLY A 31 36.56 13.79 65.34
CA GLY A 31 37.40 14.69 66.12
C GLY A 31 36.57 15.70 66.91
N ASP A 32 35.66 16.42 66.24
CA ASP A 32 34.80 17.42 66.86
C ASP A 32 33.85 16.81 67.90
N LEU A 33 33.23 15.66 67.57
CA LEU A 33 32.41 14.90 68.52
C LEU A 33 33.23 14.51 69.75
N ASP A 34 34.49 14.11 69.54
CA ASP A 34 35.35 13.67 70.62
C ASP A 34 35.79 14.82 71.54
N GLU A 35 36.06 15.99 70.99
CA GLU A 35 36.36 17.20 71.75
C GLU A 35 35.14 17.68 72.54
N MET A 36 33.97 17.74 71.91
CA MET A 36 32.71 18.09 72.57
C MET A 36 32.34 17.11 73.69
N TYR A 37 32.64 15.82 73.53
CA TYR A 37 32.45 14.84 74.59
C TYR A 37 33.34 15.14 75.80
N ASP A 38 34.62 15.40 75.57
CA ASP A 38 35.57 15.59 76.65
C ASP A 38 35.26 16.89 77.42
N ASP A 39 34.81 17.93 76.73
CA ASP A 39 34.33 19.17 77.34
C ASP A 39 33.02 18.99 78.14
N ARG A 40 32.06 18.21 77.62
CA ARG A 40 30.83 17.87 78.37
C ARG A 40 31.09 16.93 79.53
N ARG A 41 32.07 16.04 79.41
CA ARG A 41 32.47 15.12 80.49
C ARG A 41 33.11 15.88 81.64
N SER A 42 33.93 16.89 81.35
CA SER A 42 34.56 17.73 82.37
C SER A 42 33.53 18.63 83.09
N SER A 43 32.54 19.16 82.37
CA SER A 43 31.58 20.14 82.89
C SER A 43 30.27 19.55 83.45
N ARG A 44 29.77 18.43 82.92
CA ARG A 44 28.43 17.89 83.21
C ARG A 44 28.41 16.40 83.60
N GLY A 45 29.58 15.77 83.66
CA GLY A 45 29.73 14.37 84.07
C GLY A 45 29.46 13.35 82.95
N LYS A 46 29.91 12.11 83.19
CA LYS A 46 30.02 11.06 82.17
C LYS A 46 28.67 10.66 81.54
N PHE A 47 27.62 10.54 82.33
CA PHE A 47 26.31 10.07 81.85
C PHE A 47 25.70 11.03 80.81
N ILE A 48 25.78 12.34 81.07
CA ILE A 48 25.29 13.36 80.14
C ILE A 48 26.16 13.41 78.87
N ALA A 49 27.49 13.28 79.02
CA ALA A 49 28.40 13.25 77.89
C ALA A 49 28.15 12.04 76.96
N ASP A 50 27.97 10.83 77.51
CA ASP A 50 27.66 9.62 76.73
C ASP A 50 26.29 9.74 76.03
N PHE A 51 25.26 10.30 76.69
CA PHE A 51 23.94 10.50 76.07
C PHE A 51 23.97 11.54 74.94
N MET A 52 24.60 12.69 75.17
CA MET A 52 24.67 13.74 74.14
C MET A 52 25.55 13.33 72.95
N TYR A 53 26.58 12.51 73.16
CA TYR A 53 27.40 11.97 72.07
C TYR A 53 26.60 11.07 71.12
N CYS A 54 25.77 10.18 71.67
CA CYS A 54 24.84 9.39 70.87
C CYS A 54 23.82 10.26 70.15
N PHE A 55 23.29 11.28 70.82
CA PHE A 55 22.30 12.19 70.22
C PHE A 55 22.90 12.98 69.05
N ASP A 56 24.09 13.56 69.22
CA ASP A 56 24.78 14.31 68.17
C ASP A 56 25.19 13.40 67.01
N ALA A 57 25.62 12.17 67.29
CA ALA A 57 25.89 11.18 66.26
C ALA A 57 24.64 10.77 65.47
N VAL A 58 23.49 10.58 66.13
CA VAL A 58 22.21 10.34 65.44
C VAL A 58 21.81 11.57 64.61
N HIS A 59 22.04 12.77 65.11
CA HIS A 59 21.79 14.00 64.37
C HIS A 59 22.69 14.11 63.12
N LEU A 60 23.95 13.67 63.21
CA LEU A 60 24.86 13.58 62.06
C LEU A 60 24.43 12.51 61.06
N LEU A 61 23.92 11.35 61.52
CA LEU A 61 23.35 10.33 60.64
C LEU A 61 22.13 10.85 59.87
N ILE A 62 21.31 11.70 60.49
CA ILE A 62 20.14 12.31 59.84
C ILE A 62 20.57 13.43 58.87
N GLY A 63 21.57 14.22 59.22
CA GLY A 63 22.07 15.33 58.39
C GLY A 63 22.92 14.91 57.19
N PHE A 64 23.65 13.80 57.29
CA PHE A 64 24.63 13.32 56.28
C PHE A 64 24.31 11.93 55.71
N SER A 65 23.08 11.42 55.89
CA SER A 65 22.65 10.15 55.30
C SER A 65 22.84 10.15 53.78
N LYS A 66 23.62 9.17 53.28
CA LYS A 66 23.90 8.92 51.86
C LYS A 66 22.66 8.71 50.97
N SER A 67 21.45 8.61 51.51
CA SER A 67 20.27 8.11 50.78
C SER A 67 19.24 9.17 50.34
N THR A 68 19.23 10.39 50.87
CA THR A 68 18.14 11.37 50.59
C THR A 68 18.47 12.42 49.53
N GLN A 69 19.73 12.51 49.08
CA GLN A 69 20.12 13.45 48.03
C GLN A 69 19.96 12.90 46.60
N HIS A 70 19.84 11.57 46.41
CA HIS A 70 19.77 10.98 45.07
C HIS A 70 18.36 10.99 44.44
N GLN A 71 17.28 10.86 45.20
CA GLN A 71 15.92 10.82 44.63
C GLN A 71 15.34 12.22 44.30
N ASN A 72 15.60 13.25 45.11
CA ASN A 72 15.14 14.62 44.82
C ASN A 72 15.92 15.30 43.68
N ASN A 73 17.15 14.85 43.40
CA ASN A 73 17.95 15.43 42.32
C ASN A 73 17.43 15.05 40.93
N HIS A 74 16.83 13.88 40.71
CA HIS A 74 16.37 13.48 39.38
C HIS A 74 15.15 14.26 38.88
N THR A 75 14.13 14.45 39.73
CA THR A 75 12.92 15.23 39.40
C THR A 75 13.22 16.73 39.29
N MET A 76 14.06 17.28 40.17
CA MET A 76 14.50 18.67 40.09
C MET A 76 15.37 18.92 38.85
N PHE A 77 16.20 17.96 38.46
CA PHE A 77 17.04 18.05 37.27
C PHE A 77 16.23 17.99 35.96
N ILE A 78 15.25 17.08 35.84
CA ILE A 78 14.38 16.98 34.66
C ILE A 78 13.49 18.22 34.50
N SER A 79 12.88 18.70 35.59
CA SER A 79 12.03 19.91 35.55
C SER A 79 12.84 21.17 35.17
N ASN A 80 14.08 21.26 35.63
CA ASN A 80 14.98 22.34 35.24
C ASN A 80 15.39 22.24 33.75
N MET A 81 15.70 21.04 33.26
CA MET A 81 15.97 20.81 31.83
C MET A 81 14.81 21.26 30.94
N PHE A 82 13.58 20.92 31.33
CA PHE A 82 12.37 21.30 30.62
C PHE A 82 12.17 22.82 30.60
N ARG A 83 12.31 23.49 31.77
CA ARG A 83 12.22 24.96 31.87
C ARG A 83 13.26 25.65 30.99
N ILE A 84 14.49 25.14 30.94
CA ILE A 84 15.56 25.69 30.11
C ILE A 84 15.24 25.53 28.62
N ALA A 85 14.79 24.34 28.20
CA ALA A 85 14.41 24.08 26.81
C ALA A 85 13.26 24.99 26.35
N TRP A 86 12.22 25.16 27.18
CA TRP A 86 11.08 26.04 26.88
C TRP A 86 11.47 27.51 26.73
N ARG A 87 12.27 28.05 27.68
CA ARG A 87 12.77 29.43 27.59
C ARG A 87 13.63 29.65 26.34
N ASN A 88 14.43 28.65 25.97
CA ASN A 88 15.26 28.71 24.77
C ASN A 88 14.42 28.71 23.48
N ALA A 89 13.37 27.90 23.44
CA ALA A 89 12.44 27.83 22.30
C ALA A 89 11.74 29.18 22.07
N LEU A 90 11.26 29.83 23.13
CA LEU A 90 10.60 31.15 23.07
C LEU A 90 11.55 32.28 22.67
N ARG A 91 12.83 32.21 23.08
CA ARG A 91 13.84 33.22 22.75
C ARG A 91 14.21 33.21 21.25
N HIS A 92 14.03 32.08 20.57
CA HIS A 92 14.44 31.91 19.17
C HIS A 92 13.30 31.38 18.29
N LYS A 93 12.24 32.19 18.18
CA LYS A 93 10.96 31.84 17.55
C LYS A 93 11.09 31.33 16.11
N GLN A 94 11.88 31.99 15.27
CA GLN A 94 12.06 31.58 13.86
C GLN A 94 12.67 30.18 13.75
N PHE A 95 13.70 29.90 14.54
CA PHE A 95 14.39 28.61 14.54
C PHE A 95 13.49 27.49 15.09
N THR A 96 12.82 27.77 16.20
CA THR A 96 11.81 26.89 16.80
C THR A 96 10.72 26.55 15.78
N PHE A 97 10.21 27.55 15.07
CA PHE A 97 9.20 27.36 14.03
C PHE A 97 9.71 26.48 12.88
N LEU A 98 10.90 26.76 12.32
CA LEU A 98 11.47 25.96 11.23
C LEU A 98 11.69 24.48 11.62
N ASN A 99 12.21 24.24 12.82
CA ASN A 99 12.43 22.89 13.34
C ASN A 99 11.13 22.15 13.61
N ILE A 100 10.17 22.80 14.27
CA ILE A 100 8.87 22.18 14.58
C ILE A 100 8.14 21.90 13.27
N SER A 101 8.02 22.86 12.35
CA SER A 101 7.32 22.66 11.08
C SER A 101 7.94 21.54 10.23
N GLY A 102 9.28 21.48 10.14
CA GLY A 102 9.97 20.40 9.42
C GLY A 102 9.73 19.01 10.04
N LEU A 103 9.80 18.91 11.37
CA LEU A 103 9.49 17.66 12.08
C LEU A 103 8.00 17.31 11.96
N THR A 104 7.09 18.28 12.09
CA THR A 104 5.64 18.09 11.97
C THR A 104 5.28 17.50 10.62
N ILE A 105 5.80 18.07 9.53
CA ILE A 105 5.55 17.57 8.17
C ILE A 105 6.11 16.15 8.01
N GLY A 106 7.33 15.90 8.47
CA GLY A 106 7.95 14.57 8.36
C GLY A 106 7.22 13.50 9.15
N ILE A 107 6.85 13.81 10.40
CA ILE A 107 6.09 12.92 11.28
C ILE A 107 4.69 12.70 10.71
N ALA A 108 3.98 13.75 10.27
CA ALA A 108 2.65 13.62 9.68
C ALA A 108 2.67 12.75 8.42
N THR A 109 3.67 12.95 7.55
CA THR A 109 3.85 12.14 6.34
C THR A 109 4.09 10.67 6.70
N CYS A 110 5.00 10.40 7.64
CA CYS A 110 5.30 9.03 8.08
C CYS A 110 4.10 8.37 8.76
N LEU A 111 3.30 9.12 9.54
CA LEU A 111 2.10 8.60 10.17
C LEU A 111 1.01 8.28 9.14
N ALA A 112 0.75 9.15 8.18
CA ALA A 112 -0.22 8.91 7.11
C ALA A 112 0.15 7.68 6.26
N ILE A 113 1.43 7.57 5.87
CA ILE A 113 1.95 6.40 5.16
C ILE A 113 1.89 5.15 6.06
N GLY A 114 2.21 5.29 7.34
CA GLY A 114 2.13 4.20 8.31
C GLY A 114 0.71 3.66 8.45
N LEU A 115 -0.30 4.54 8.48
CA LEU A 115 -1.71 4.14 8.46
C LEU A 115 -2.08 3.42 7.17
N TYR A 116 -1.61 3.89 6.01
CA TYR A 116 -1.82 3.22 4.73
C TYR A 116 -1.16 1.83 4.69
N VAL A 117 0.12 1.72 5.09
CA VAL A 117 0.83 0.42 5.13
C VAL A 117 0.17 -0.53 6.12
N TYR A 118 -0.25 -0.02 7.28
CA TYR A 118 -1.01 -0.80 8.26
C TYR A 118 -2.33 -1.29 7.65
N ASP A 119 -3.05 -0.44 6.92
CA ASP A 119 -4.28 -0.81 6.22
C ASP A 119 -4.08 -1.95 5.23
N GLU A 120 -3.07 -1.83 4.38
CA GLU A 120 -2.75 -2.81 3.33
C GLU A 120 -2.23 -4.15 3.90
N THR A 121 -1.57 -4.13 5.06
CA THR A 121 -0.95 -5.34 5.67
C THR A 121 -1.84 -6.07 6.66
N THR A 122 -3.04 -5.55 6.98
CA THR A 122 -3.94 -6.11 8.01
C THR A 122 -5.16 -6.83 7.43
N TYR A 123 -5.06 -7.32 6.21
CA TYR A 123 -6.10 -8.14 5.59
C TYR A 123 -6.18 -9.53 6.25
N ASP A 124 -7.41 -9.99 6.48
CA ASP A 124 -7.78 -11.30 7.02
C ASP A 124 -7.26 -11.63 8.43
N THR A 125 -6.75 -10.63 9.16
CA THR A 125 -6.20 -10.83 10.52
C THR A 125 -7.27 -11.00 11.60
N PHE A 126 -8.56 -10.85 11.26
CA PHE A 126 -9.67 -10.98 12.22
C PHE A 126 -10.11 -12.43 12.47
N HIS A 127 -9.70 -13.37 11.62
CA HIS A 127 -10.04 -14.78 11.81
C HIS A 127 -9.31 -15.38 13.02
N THR A 128 -10.05 -16.07 13.90
CA THR A 128 -9.50 -16.67 15.12
C THR A 128 -8.35 -17.65 14.83
N ASN A 129 -8.46 -18.41 13.74
CA ASN A 129 -7.45 -19.38 13.31
C ASN A 129 -6.60 -18.91 12.12
N GLY A 130 -6.60 -17.61 11.78
CA GLY A 130 -6.03 -17.06 10.54
C GLY A 130 -4.61 -17.56 10.19
N ASN A 131 -3.74 -17.67 11.19
CA ASN A 131 -2.34 -18.13 11.04
C ASN A 131 -2.20 -19.61 10.61
N ARG A 132 -3.29 -20.38 10.68
CA ARG A 132 -3.34 -21.81 10.31
C ARG A 132 -4.21 -22.07 9.08
N ILE A 133 -4.79 -21.04 8.48
CA ILE A 133 -5.62 -21.18 7.28
C ILE A 133 -4.74 -20.92 6.06
N TYR A 134 -4.75 -21.89 5.14
CA TYR A 134 -4.00 -21.81 3.90
C TYR A 134 -4.94 -21.99 2.71
N ARG A 135 -4.76 -21.15 1.68
CA ARG A 135 -5.31 -21.42 0.35
C ARG A 135 -4.42 -22.40 -0.39
N ILE A 136 -5.05 -23.34 -1.08
CA ILE A 136 -4.38 -24.34 -1.90
C ILE A 136 -4.41 -23.84 -3.33
N ASN A 137 -3.22 -23.57 -3.86
CA ASN A 137 -3.01 -23.10 -5.22
C ASN A 137 -2.38 -24.21 -6.08
N GLN A 138 -2.37 -24.02 -7.39
CA GLN A 138 -1.73 -24.92 -8.34
C GLN A 138 -1.09 -24.09 -9.48
N PRO A 139 -0.40 -24.71 -10.45
CA PRO A 139 0.06 -23.99 -11.64
C PRO A 139 -1.11 -23.60 -12.54
N MET A 140 -0.90 -22.66 -13.46
CA MET A 140 -1.85 -22.36 -14.53
C MET A 140 -1.81 -23.48 -15.56
N ILE A 141 -2.48 -24.60 -15.24
CA ILE A 141 -2.53 -25.82 -16.06
C ILE A 141 -3.14 -25.60 -17.45
N TRP A 142 -3.79 -24.46 -17.63
CA TRP A 142 -4.42 -23.99 -18.86
C TRP A 142 -3.55 -23.09 -19.71
N GLY A 143 -2.32 -22.77 -19.29
CA GLY A 143 -1.41 -21.97 -20.10
C GLY A 143 0.04 -22.05 -19.67
N ASP A 144 0.59 -20.97 -19.09
CA ASP A 144 1.95 -21.01 -18.54
C ASP A 144 2.00 -21.78 -17.22
N TRP A 145 2.46 -23.03 -17.27
CA TRP A 145 2.63 -23.88 -16.09
C TRP A 145 3.72 -23.39 -15.13
N ASN A 146 4.50 -22.38 -15.48
CA ASN A 146 5.37 -21.70 -14.52
C ASN A 146 4.61 -20.66 -13.68
N GLY A 147 3.49 -20.15 -14.20
CA GLY A 147 2.57 -19.28 -13.47
C GLY A 147 1.76 -20.05 -12.42
N LYS A 148 1.46 -19.39 -11.28
CA LYS A 148 0.56 -19.94 -10.26
C LYS A 148 -0.88 -19.47 -10.52
N PHE A 149 -1.82 -20.31 -10.15
CA PHE A 149 -3.25 -20.09 -10.27
C PHE A 149 -3.95 -20.23 -8.91
N ALA A 150 -4.86 -19.30 -8.61
CA ALA A 150 -5.47 -19.12 -7.28
C ALA A 150 -6.68 -20.04 -7.02
N SER A 151 -6.97 -20.94 -7.95
CA SER A 151 -8.11 -21.84 -7.90
C SER A 151 -7.74 -23.23 -8.41
N THR A 152 -8.54 -24.19 -7.98
CA THR A 152 -8.30 -25.62 -8.14
C THR A 152 -9.57 -26.33 -8.62
N GLY A 153 -9.43 -27.57 -9.07
CA GLY A 153 -10.57 -28.44 -9.33
C GLY A 153 -11.26 -28.90 -8.03
N PRO A 154 -12.57 -29.20 -8.07
CA PRO A 154 -13.29 -29.66 -6.88
C PRO A 154 -12.67 -30.93 -6.28
N GLY A 155 -12.07 -31.81 -7.08
CA GLY A 155 -11.45 -33.06 -6.62
C GLY A 155 -10.23 -32.87 -5.71
N VAL A 156 -9.63 -31.68 -5.70
CA VAL A 156 -8.47 -31.37 -4.84
C VAL A 156 -8.81 -31.49 -3.36
N ALA A 157 -10.00 -31.01 -2.95
CA ALA A 157 -10.41 -31.08 -1.55
C ALA A 157 -10.54 -32.52 -1.05
N GLU A 158 -11.06 -33.44 -1.88
CA GLU A 158 -11.19 -34.84 -1.50
C GLU A 158 -9.84 -35.53 -1.34
N ALA A 159 -8.88 -35.22 -2.22
CA ALA A 159 -7.52 -35.74 -2.10
C ALA A 159 -6.82 -35.27 -0.82
N LEU A 160 -7.00 -34.00 -0.45
CA LEU A 160 -6.45 -33.46 0.79
C LEU A 160 -7.07 -34.12 2.02
N ARG A 161 -8.40 -34.30 2.06
CA ARG A 161 -9.08 -34.98 3.17
C ARG A 161 -8.64 -36.44 3.33
N SER A 162 -8.42 -37.14 2.22
CA SER A 162 -8.01 -38.54 2.24
C SER A 162 -6.53 -38.73 2.62
N ASP A 163 -5.64 -37.97 1.97
CA ASP A 163 -4.20 -38.29 1.98
C ASP A 163 -3.36 -37.27 2.76
N ALA A 164 -3.93 -36.19 3.28
CA ALA A 164 -3.26 -35.17 4.09
C ALA A 164 -3.95 -34.97 5.47
N PRO A 165 -3.86 -35.94 6.40
CA PRO A 165 -4.43 -35.86 7.75
C PRO A 165 -3.92 -34.69 8.62
N GLU A 166 -2.91 -33.96 8.16
CA GLU A 166 -2.42 -32.72 8.79
C GLU A 166 -3.44 -31.57 8.70
N PHE A 167 -4.41 -31.64 7.78
CA PHE A 167 -5.56 -30.73 7.77
C PHE A 167 -6.61 -31.18 8.80
N GLU A 168 -7.08 -30.23 9.62
CA GLU A 168 -8.25 -30.41 10.50
C GLU A 168 -9.54 -30.36 9.68
N GLU A 169 -9.63 -29.39 8.78
CA GLU A 169 -10.78 -29.16 7.91
C GLU A 169 -10.28 -28.68 6.54
N VAL A 170 -10.97 -29.09 5.48
CA VAL A 170 -10.74 -28.61 4.10
C VAL A 170 -12.08 -28.20 3.52
N THR A 171 -12.18 -26.96 3.03
CA THR A 171 -13.41 -26.38 2.51
C THR A 171 -13.19 -25.76 1.13
N ARG A 172 -14.24 -25.78 0.31
CA ARG A 172 -14.29 -25.19 -1.04
C ARG A 172 -15.26 -24.03 -1.08
N ILE A 173 -14.92 -23.03 -1.89
CA ILE A 173 -15.79 -21.92 -2.26
C ILE A 173 -15.80 -21.76 -3.78
N LEU A 174 -16.96 -21.41 -4.34
CA LEU A 174 -17.19 -21.15 -5.76
C LEU A 174 -17.77 -19.73 -5.91
N ALA A 175 -17.19 -18.95 -6.82
CA ALA A 175 -17.75 -17.66 -7.21
C ALA A 175 -18.96 -17.88 -8.12
N MET A 176 -20.14 -17.47 -7.67
CA MET A 176 -21.39 -17.60 -8.41
C MET A 176 -21.64 -16.40 -9.33
N GLY A 177 -20.84 -15.33 -9.18
CA GLY A 177 -20.96 -14.10 -9.94
C GLY A 177 -22.14 -13.25 -9.48
N GLU A 178 -22.51 -12.28 -10.31
CA GLU A 178 -23.64 -11.41 -10.05
C GLU A 178 -24.98 -12.13 -10.31
N ARG A 179 -25.95 -11.97 -9.40
CA ARG A 179 -27.29 -12.56 -9.50
C ARG A 179 -28.36 -11.53 -9.22
N THR A 180 -29.47 -11.63 -9.95
CA THR A 180 -30.69 -10.90 -9.62
C THR A 180 -31.50 -11.70 -8.61
N VAL A 181 -31.77 -11.08 -7.47
CA VAL A 181 -32.54 -11.66 -6.37
C VAL A 181 -33.94 -11.07 -6.40
N ARG A 182 -34.95 -11.94 -6.37
CA ARG A 182 -36.35 -11.57 -6.16
C ARG A 182 -36.73 -11.89 -4.71
N VAL A 183 -37.27 -10.90 -4.03
CA VAL A 183 -37.82 -11.01 -2.68
C VAL A 183 -39.27 -10.56 -2.72
N THR A 184 -40.16 -11.29 -2.06
CA THR A 184 -41.56 -10.87 -1.92
C THR A 184 -41.70 -9.99 -0.68
N ILE A 185 -41.99 -8.70 -0.87
CA ILE A 185 -42.21 -7.70 0.18
C ILE A 185 -43.65 -7.20 0.05
N ASP A 186 -44.45 -7.30 1.11
CA ASP A 186 -45.88 -6.91 1.12
C ASP A 186 -46.70 -7.54 -0.03
N GLY A 187 -46.39 -8.78 -0.40
CA GLY A 187 -47.03 -9.50 -1.50
C GLY A 187 -46.64 -9.02 -2.90
N LYS A 188 -45.63 -8.14 -3.02
CA LYS A 188 -45.10 -7.65 -4.30
C LYS A 188 -43.66 -8.10 -4.51
N PRO A 189 -43.27 -8.50 -5.74
CA PRO A 189 -41.89 -8.83 -6.03
C PRO A 189 -41.04 -7.57 -6.06
N SER A 190 -39.93 -7.60 -5.33
CA SER A 190 -38.86 -6.60 -5.35
C SER A 190 -37.57 -7.25 -5.83
N TYR A 191 -36.80 -6.54 -6.66
CA TYR A 191 -35.62 -7.07 -7.33
C TYR A 191 -34.35 -6.36 -6.87
N PHE A 192 -33.30 -7.13 -6.57
CA PHE A 192 -32.04 -6.63 -6.05
C PHE A 192 -30.85 -7.20 -6.82
N PRO A 193 -29.81 -6.39 -7.12
CA PRO A 193 -28.59 -6.86 -7.78
C PRO A 193 -27.59 -7.30 -6.71
N GLU A 194 -27.25 -8.58 -6.66
CA GLU A 194 -26.25 -9.11 -5.74
C GLU A 194 -24.97 -9.43 -6.47
N LYS A 195 -23.93 -8.65 -6.21
CA LYS A 195 -22.64 -8.74 -6.91
C LYS A 195 -21.68 -9.73 -6.26
N LYS A 196 -21.85 -9.98 -4.96
CA LYS A 196 -20.92 -10.75 -4.14
C LYS A 196 -21.58 -12.01 -3.59
N PHE A 197 -21.89 -12.92 -4.51
CA PHE A 197 -22.45 -14.22 -4.18
C PHE A 197 -21.41 -15.32 -4.36
N PHE A 198 -21.17 -16.07 -3.28
CA PHE A 198 -20.40 -17.30 -3.31
C PHE A 198 -21.26 -18.49 -2.89
N SER A 199 -20.85 -19.68 -3.30
CA SER A 199 -21.32 -20.93 -2.72
C SER A 199 -20.18 -21.64 -2.00
N ALA A 200 -20.41 -22.10 -0.77
CA ALA A 200 -19.41 -22.76 0.05
C ALA A 200 -19.91 -24.05 0.69
N GLU A 201 -18.98 -24.92 1.08
CA GLU A 201 -19.30 -26.17 1.76
C GLU A 201 -19.80 -25.96 3.20
N GLU A 202 -20.47 -26.98 3.73
CA GLU A 202 -21.05 -26.95 5.09
C GLU A 202 -20.03 -26.64 6.20
N ASN A 203 -18.75 -26.97 6.00
CA ASN A 203 -17.70 -26.75 6.98
C ASN A 203 -16.99 -25.39 6.84
N PHE A 204 -17.45 -24.49 5.95
CA PHE A 204 -16.84 -23.19 5.71
C PHE A 204 -16.61 -22.38 6.99
N PHE A 205 -17.63 -22.30 7.85
CA PHE A 205 -17.56 -21.55 9.11
C PHE A 205 -16.78 -22.25 10.23
N LYS A 206 -16.30 -23.48 10.02
CA LYS A 206 -15.29 -24.08 10.90
C LYS A 206 -13.88 -23.59 10.56
N VAL A 207 -13.64 -23.26 9.29
CA VAL A 207 -12.37 -22.74 8.79
C VAL A 207 -12.31 -21.23 9.03
N PHE A 208 -13.34 -20.48 8.63
CA PHE A 208 -13.40 -19.03 8.74
C PHE A 208 -14.31 -18.55 9.87
N SER A 209 -13.80 -17.60 10.67
CA SER A 209 -14.49 -17.07 11.85
C SER A 209 -15.25 -15.77 11.51
N PHE A 210 -16.42 -15.88 10.90
CA PHE A 210 -17.35 -14.75 10.71
C PHE A 210 -18.36 -14.71 11.86
N GLU A 211 -18.70 -13.50 12.34
CA GLU A 211 -19.62 -13.31 13.45
C GLU A 211 -21.07 -13.55 13.02
N PHE A 212 -21.76 -14.48 13.67
CA PHE A 212 -23.19 -14.75 13.43
C PHE A 212 -24.06 -13.87 14.32
N VAL A 213 -24.98 -13.13 13.71
CA VAL A 213 -26.04 -12.40 14.41
C VAL A 213 -27.22 -13.33 14.69
N HIS A 214 -27.62 -14.12 13.69
CA HIS A 214 -28.70 -15.11 13.80
C HIS A 214 -28.36 -16.42 13.07
N GLY A 215 -28.92 -17.53 13.55
CA GLY A 215 -28.68 -18.87 13.00
C GLY A 215 -27.49 -19.60 13.65
N ASN A 216 -27.16 -20.78 13.12
CA ASN A 216 -26.08 -21.61 13.66
C ASN A 216 -25.03 -21.89 12.57
N PRO A 217 -23.75 -21.52 12.79
CA PRO A 217 -22.69 -21.67 11.79
C PRO A 217 -22.45 -23.11 11.33
N LEU A 218 -22.75 -24.11 12.17
CA LEU A 218 -22.54 -25.53 11.84
C LEU A 218 -23.64 -26.14 10.98
N THR A 219 -24.80 -25.50 10.89
CA THR A 219 -25.96 -26.03 10.13
C THR A 219 -26.41 -25.11 9.01
N ALA A 220 -25.94 -23.85 8.98
CA ALA A 220 -26.44 -22.83 8.06
C ALA A 220 -26.25 -23.15 6.57
N LEU A 221 -25.24 -23.94 6.21
CA LEU A 221 -24.94 -24.33 4.82
C LEU A 221 -25.08 -25.84 4.56
N LYS A 222 -25.69 -26.58 5.49
CA LYS A 222 -25.76 -28.05 5.42
C LYS A 222 -26.84 -28.57 4.47
N GLU A 223 -27.99 -27.90 4.44
CA GLU A 223 -29.11 -28.28 3.59
C GLU A 223 -28.95 -27.69 2.19
N ASN A 224 -29.48 -28.38 1.16
CA ASN A 224 -29.57 -27.82 -0.17
C ASN A 224 -30.47 -26.58 -0.18
N TYR A 225 -30.16 -25.65 -1.06
CA TYR A 225 -30.82 -24.36 -1.22
C TYR A 225 -30.86 -23.54 0.07
N SER A 226 -29.87 -23.71 0.94
CA SER A 226 -29.65 -22.86 2.11
C SER A 226 -28.76 -21.66 1.78
N LEU A 227 -29.00 -20.55 2.48
CA LEU A 227 -28.32 -19.28 2.27
C LEU A 227 -27.97 -18.61 3.60
N VAL A 228 -26.78 -18.00 3.66
CA VAL A 228 -26.37 -17.06 4.69
C VAL A 228 -26.22 -15.68 4.04
N VAL A 229 -26.74 -14.64 4.69
CA VAL A 229 -26.66 -13.26 4.20
C VAL A 229 -26.02 -12.36 5.24
N THR A 230 -25.45 -11.23 4.82
CA THR A 230 -24.99 -10.20 5.76
C THR A 230 -26.17 -9.46 6.40
N GLU A 231 -25.94 -8.83 7.55
CA GLU A 231 -26.92 -8.01 8.26
C GLU A 231 -27.46 -6.88 7.37
N SER A 232 -26.59 -6.17 6.65
CA SER A 232 -27.01 -5.14 5.68
C SER A 232 -27.88 -5.70 4.56
N THR A 233 -27.60 -6.92 4.08
CA THR A 233 -28.38 -7.57 3.02
C THR A 233 -29.74 -8.04 3.54
N ALA A 234 -29.79 -8.64 4.73
CA ALA A 234 -31.04 -8.98 5.40
C ALA A 234 -31.92 -7.74 5.61
N ALA A 235 -31.31 -6.63 6.07
CA ALA A 235 -32.01 -5.37 6.29
C ALA A 235 -32.51 -4.73 4.99
N ARG A 236 -31.75 -4.84 3.89
CA ARG A 236 -32.19 -4.38 2.56
C ARG A 236 -33.40 -5.15 2.05
N TYR A 237 -33.48 -6.45 2.32
CA TYR A 237 -34.56 -7.31 1.84
C TYR A 237 -35.82 -7.25 2.70
N PHE A 238 -35.66 -7.20 4.02
CA PHE A 238 -36.77 -7.39 4.96
C PHE A 238 -36.90 -6.26 6.01
N GLY A 239 -36.11 -5.19 5.89
CA GLY A 239 -36.12 -4.09 6.85
C GLY A 239 -35.65 -4.55 8.23
N SER A 240 -36.49 -4.34 9.24
CA SER A 240 -36.21 -4.77 10.63
C SER A 240 -36.78 -6.14 10.99
N GLU A 241 -37.41 -6.84 10.04
CA GLU A 241 -37.97 -8.16 10.31
C GLU A 241 -36.90 -9.24 10.32
N ASP A 242 -37.12 -10.31 11.09
CA ASP A 242 -36.24 -11.48 11.09
C ASP A 242 -36.19 -12.11 9.69
N ALA A 243 -34.98 -12.31 9.17
CA ALA A 243 -34.74 -12.89 7.85
C ALA A 243 -34.68 -14.43 7.89
N ILE A 244 -34.47 -15.04 9.06
CA ILE A 244 -34.31 -16.49 9.19
C ILE A 244 -35.60 -17.23 8.76
N GLY A 245 -35.44 -18.26 7.93
CA GLY A 245 -36.51 -19.08 7.40
C GLY A 245 -37.27 -18.47 6.23
N LYS A 246 -37.00 -17.21 5.87
CA LYS A 246 -37.61 -16.59 4.68
C LYS A 246 -36.99 -17.13 3.40
N LEU A 247 -37.82 -17.13 2.35
CA LEU A 247 -37.43 -17.54 1.01
C LEU A 247 -37.01 -16.31 0.20
N ILE A 248 -35.91 -16.47 -0.53
CA ILE A 248 -35.53 -15.56 -1.62
C ILE A 248 -35.37 -16.36 -2.90
N GLU A 249 -35.52 -15.73 -4.04
CA GLU A 249 -35.49 -16.40 -5.33
C GLU A 249 -34.36 -15.83 -6.19
N LEU A 250 -33.43 -16.68 -6.61
CA LEU A 250 -32.32 -16.29 -7.49
C LEU A 250 -32.72 -16.53 -8.94
N LYS A 251 -32.57 -15.51 -9.79
CA LYS A 251 -32.81 -15.62 -11.23
C LYS A 251 -31.67 -16.40 -11.88
N ASN A 252 -32.01 -17.42 -12.65
CA ASN A 252 -31.10 -18.22 -13.47
C ASN A 252 -30.93 -17.59 -14.85
N SER A 253 -29.89 -18.02 -15.58
CA SER A 253 -29.59 -17.51 -16.93
C SER A 253 -30.65 -17.85 -17.99
N ASP A 254 -31.50 -18.85 -17.74
CA ASP A 254 -32.64 -19.20 -18.59
C ASP A 254 -33.92 -18.40 -18.26
N GLY A 255 -33.84 -17.47 -17.30
CA GLY A 255 -34.96 -16.66 -16.83
C GLY A 255 -35.82 -17.32 -15.75
N THR A 256 -35.53 -18.57 -15.35
CA THR A 256 -36.21 -19.24 -14.24
C THR A 256 -35.72 -18.74 -12.89
N TYR A 257 -36.41 -19.12 -11.81
CA TYR A 257 -36.06 -18.74 -10.44
C TYR A 257 -35.85 -19.97 -9.58
N THR A 258 -34.76 -19.98 -8.80
CA THR A 258 -34.48 -21.02 -7.80
C THR A 258 -34.64 -20.42 -6.41
N SER A 259 -35.49 -21.03 -5.58
CA SER A 259 -35.75 -20.57 -4.21
C SER A 259 -34.66 -21.03 -3.25
N TYR A 260 -34.15 -20.12 -2.43
CA TYR A 260 -33.22 -20.36 -1.34
C TYR A 260 -33.85 -19.95 -0.02
N THR A 261 -33.56 -20.70 1.05
CA THR A 261 -34.00 -20.39 2.42
C THR A 261 -32.85 -19.77 3.21
N ILE A 262 -33.10 -18.62 3.83
CA ILE A 262 -32.12 -17.98 4.72
C ILE A 262 -32.02 -18.79 6.01
N ARG A 263 -30.84 -19.32 6.30
CA ARG A 263 -30.54 -20.16 7.48
C ARG A 263 -29.55 -19.51 8.45
N GLY A 264 -28.94 -18.39 8.05
CA GLY A 264 -28.05 -17.62 8.90
C GLY A 264 -27.96 -16.16 8.47
N VAL A 265 -27.72 -15.28 9.43
CA VAL A 265 -27.38 -13.88 9.21
C VAL A 265 -26.06 -13.62 9.92
N VAL A 266 -25.06 -13.16 9.18
CA VAL A 266 -23.75 -12.77 9.71
C VAL A 266 -23.63 -11.26 9.79
N ALA A 267 -22.79 -10.76 10.69
CA ALA A 267 -22.42 -9.35 10.71
C ALA A 267 -21.80 -8.95 9.35
N ASP A 268 -21.87 -7.67 9.01
CA ASP A 268 -21.25 -7.18 7.78
C ASP A 268 -19.75 -7.51 7.76
N ILE A 269 -19.31 -8.04 6.61
CA ILE A 269 -17.94 -8.53 6.47
C ILE A 269 -16.96 -7.38 6.66
N PRO A 270 -15.91 -7.55 7.49
CA PRO A 270 -14.89 -6.52 7.64
C PRO A 270 -14.32 -6.12 6.28
N VAL A 271 -14.14 -4.83 6.03
CA VAL A 271 -13.58 -4.30 4.77
C VAL A 271 -12.22 -4.95 4.43
N LYS A 272 -11.47 -5.36 5.46
CA LYS A 272 -10.17 -6.02 5.39
C LYS A 272 -10.28 -7.55 5.34
N SER A 273 -11.18 -8.05 4.50
CA SER A 273 -11.29 -9.48 4.19
C SER A 273 -11.07 -9.65 2.71
N HIS A 274 -10.23 -10.61 2.30
CA HIS A 274 -10.15 -10.96 0.88
C HIS A 274 -11.50 -11.55 0.40
N LEU A 275 -12.19 -12.31 1.25
CA LEU A 275 -13.54 -12.81 0.97
C LEU A 275 -14.58 -11.75 1.35
N GLN A 276 -14.97 -10.94 0.38
CA GLN A 276 -16.08 -9.99 0.50
C GLN A 276 -17.35 -10.62 -0.08
N PHE A 277 -18.35 -10.90 0.75
CA PHE A 277 -19.62 -11.48 0.30
C PHE A 277 -20.83 -10.83 0.96
N ASP A 278 -21.90 -10.72 0.19
CA ASP A 278 -23.20 -10.23 0.64
C ASP A 278 -24.14 -11.43 0.86
N MET A 279 -23.93 -12.49 0.09
CA MET A 279 -24.63 -13.78 0.22
C MET A 279 -23.66 -14.97 0.08
N LEU A 280 -23.92 -16.03 0.85
CA LEU A 280 -23.17 -17.28 0.84
C LEU A 280 -24.15 -18.46 0.79
N GLY A 281 -24.20 -19.16 -0.33
CA GLY A 281 -25.08 -20.30 -0.57
C GLY A 281 -24.41 -21.63 -0.24
N SER A 282 -25.21 -22.66 -0.01
CA SER A 282 -24.70 -24.03 0.12
C SER A 282 -24.18 -24.54 -1.22
N LEU A 283 -22.94 -25.02 -1.24
CA LEU A 283 -22.33 -25.60 -2.45
C LEU A 283 -23.04 -26.87 -2.92
N SER A 284 -23.73 -27.58 -2.03
CA SER A 284 -24.57 -28.73 -2.40
C SER A 284 -25.79 -28.35 -3.26
N SER A 285 -26.10 -27.06 -3.38
CA SER A 285 -27.14 -26.52 -4.28
C SER A 285 -26.67 -26.40 -5.74
N VAL A 286 -25.37 -26.51 -6.00
CA VAL A 286 -24.80 -26.43 -7.35
C VAL A 286 -24.96 -27.80 -7.99
N GLU A 287 -25.92 -27.97 -8.89
CA GLU A 287 -26.25 -29.28 -9.48
C GLU A 287 -25.05 -29.93 -10.18
N GLU A 288 -24.23 -29.12 -10.86
CA GLU A 288 -23.05 -29.57 -11.59
C GLU A 288 -22.00 -30.20 -10.66
N MET A 289 -21.99 -29.85 -9.37
CA MET A 289 -21.03 -30.41 -8.40
C MET A 289 -21.28 -31.90 -8.13
N ARG A 290 -22.53 -32.37 -8.22
CA ARG A 290 -22.87 -33.76 -7.90
C ARG A 290 -22.12 -34.75 -8.79
N ASP A 291 -22.09 -34.45 -10.09
CA ASP A 291 -21.59 -35.37 -11.11
C ASP A 291 -20.12 -35.06 -11.50
N ASN A 292 -19.60 -33.88 -11.10
CA ASN A 292 -18.27 -33.38 -11.48
C ASN A 292 -17.30 -33.19 -10.30
N SER A 293 -17.65 -33.59 -9.08
CA SER A 293 -16.83 -33.43 -7.87
C SER A 293 -15.43 -34.05 -7.96
N TRP A 294 -15.24 -35.07 -8.80
CA TRP A 294 -13.97 -35.77 -9.01
C TRP A 294 -13.02 -35.05 -9.98
N LYS A 295 -13.49 -34.03 -10.71
CA LYS A 295 -12.67 -33.34 -11.73
C LYS A 295 -11.58 -32.49 -11.08
N TRP A 296 -10.38 -32.54 -11.65
CA TRP A 296 -9.25 -31.68 -11.27
C TRP A 296 -9.07 -30.45 -12.16
N ILE A 297 -9.67 -30.49 -13.36
CA ILE A 297 -9.54 -29.43 -14.35
C ILE A 297 -10.63 -28.38 -14.26
N TRP A 298 -11.73 -28.59 -13.53
CA TRP A 298 -12.73 -27.53 -13.34
C TRP A 298 -12.22 -26.50 -12.31
N THR A 299 -11.26 -25.67 -12.70
CA THR A 299 -10.45 -24.81 -11.82
C THR A 299 -11.17 -23.55 -11.37
N GLY A 300 -12.43 -23.67 -10.96
CA GLY A 300 -13.28 -22.58 -10.49
C GLY A 300 -13.31 -22.42 -8.96
N PHE A 301 -12.66 -23.31 -8.20
CA PHE A 301 -12.84 -23.40 -6.74
C PHE A 301 -11.66 -22.83 -5.97
N GLY A 302 -11.96 -22.00 -4.97
CA GLY A 302 -11.02 -21.64 -3.92
C GLY A 302 -11.03 -22.77 -2.89
N THR A 303 -9.91 -23.49 -2.76
CA THR A 303 -9.77 -24.56 -1.78
C THR A 303 -8.95 -24.04 -0.61
N TYR A 304 -9.47 -24.16 0.61
CA TYR A 304 -8.83 -23.71 1.84
C TYR A 304 -8.71 -24.87 2.82
N GLY A 305 -7.59 -24.92 3.52
CA GLY A 305 -7.32 -25.91 4.56
C GLY A 305 -6.99 -25.24 5.89
N LEU A 306 -7.65 -25.67 6.96
CA LEU A 306 -7.26 -25.38 8.33
C LEU A 306 -6.25 -26.43 8.79
N VAL A 307 -5.03 -26.03 9.09
CA VAL A 307 -3.92 -26.94 9.44
C VAL A 307 -3.85 -27.17 10.95
N LYS A 308 -3.54 -28.40 11.36
CA LYS A 308 -3.32 -28.76 12.77
C LYS A 308 -2.22 -27.92 13.42
N GLU A 309 -2.43 -27.55 14.68
CA GLU A 309 -1.42 -26.82 15.45
C GLU A 309 -0.11 -27.61 15.54
N GLY A 310 1.03 -26.92 15.37
CA GLY A 310 2.36 -27.53 15.40
C GLY A 310 2.80 -28.31 14.15
N THR A 311 2.00 -28.31 13.08
CA THR A 311 2.36 -28.97 11.82
C THR A 311 3.55 -28.30 11.13
N ASP A 312 4.50 -29.10 10.64
CA ASP A 312 5.55 -28.62 9.74
C ASP A 312 4.98 -28.33 8.35
N ILE A 313 4.82 -27.05 8.03
CA ILE A 313 4.25 -26.57 6.77
C ILE A 313 5.10 -26.97 5.55
N ASN A 314 6.43 -27.07 5.70
CA ASN A 314 7.29 -27.48 4.59
C ASN A 314 7.10 -28.97 4.29
N ALA A 315 7.00 -29.81 5.33
CA ALA A 315 6.70 -31.23 5.17
C ALA A 315 5.30 -31.46 4.56
N LEU A 316 4.29 -30.71 5.03
CA LEU A 316 2.94 -30.76 4.45
C LEU A 316 2.93 -30.30 2.99
N THR A 317 3.66 -29.22 2.66
CA THR A 317 3.79 -28.72 1.29
C THR A 317 4.40 -29.79 0.38
N ALA A 318 5.50 -30.43 0.80
CA ALA A 318 6.12 -31.51 0.04
C ALA A 318 5.16 -32.69 -0.19
N LYS A 319 4.32 -33.01 0.81
CA LYS A 319 3.32 -34.08 0.73
C LYS A 319 2.18 -33.76 -0.24
N ILE A 320 1.59 -32.56 -0.18
CA ILE A 320 0.50 -32.21 -1.10
C ILE A 320 0.96 -32.11 -2.56
N GLN A 321 2.26 -31.83 -2.79
CA GLN A 321 2.86 -31.81 -4.13
C GLN A 321 2.89 -33.19 -4.79
N THR A 322 2.80 -34.29 -4.02
CA THR A 322 2.78 -35.66 -4.57
C THR A 322 1.37 -36.18 -4.83
N LEU A 323 0.31 -35.42 -4.53
CA LEU A 323 -1.08 -35.85 -4.73
C LEU A 323 -1.54 -35.85 -6.20
N PRO A 324 -1.18 -34.88 -7.06
CA PRO A 324 -1.71 -34.80 -8.42
C PRO A 324 -1.50 -36.07 -9.27
N PRO A 325 -0.33 -36.74 -9.27
CA PRO A 325 -0.15 -37.96 -10.06
C PRO A 325 -1.16 -39.08 -9.75
N LYS A 326 -1.56 -39.22 -8.47
CA LYS A 326 -2.54 -40.23 -8.05
C LYS A 326 -3.98 -39.80 -8.36
N TRP A 327 -4.33 -38.55 -8.05
CA TRP A 327 -5.72 -38.12 -8.03
C TRP A 327 -6.18 -37.45 -9.33
N ALA A 328 -5.30 -36.71 -10.00
CA ALA A 328 -5.61 -36.08 -11.28
C ALA A 328 -5.55 -37.08 -12.46
N ALA A 329 -4.90 -38.23 -12.30
CA ALA A 329 -4.83 -39.28 -13.35
C ALA A 329 -6.21 -39.71 -13.84
N THR A 330 -7.17 -39.90 -12.93
CA THR A 330 -8.57 -40.21 -13.30
C THR A 330 -9.18 -39.12 -14.19
N THR A 331 -8.84 -37.84 -13.94
CA THR A 331 -9.28 -36.71 -14.76
C THR A 331 -8.64 -36.75 -16.14
N THR A 332 -7.34 -36.98 -16.22
CA THR A 332 -6.63 -37.00 -17.51
C THR A 332 -7.05 -38.19 -18.37
N GLU A 333 -7.25 -39.36 -17.77
CA GLU A 333 -7.67 -40.56 -18.48
C GLU A 333 -9.11 -40.44 -19.01
N ARG A 334 -10.04 -39.98 -18.16
CA ARG A 334 -11.47 -39.91 -18.56
C ARG A 334 -11.79 -38.77 -19.52
N ILE A 335 -11.08 -37.64 -19.42
CA ILE A 335 -11.41 -36.42 -20.19
C ILE A 335 -10.51 -36.25 -21.40
N PHE A 336 -9.22 -36.56 -21.28
CA PHE A 336 -8.25 -36.37 -22.36
C PHE A 336 -7.79 -37.69 -22.99
N ASN A 337 -8.27 -38.84 -22.51
CA ASN A 337 -7.84 -40.17 -22.96
C ASN A 337 -6.30 -40.34 -22.93
N GLN A 338 -5.66 -39.75 -21.91
CA GLN A 338 -4.22 -39.73 -21.72
C GLN A 338 -3.85 -40.12 -20.28
N SER A 339 -2.72 -40.82 -20.12
CA SER A 339 -2.13 -41.01 -18.79
C SER A 339 -1.68 -39.67 -18.21
N PHE A 340 -1.56 -39.59 -16.88
CA PHE A 340 -1.10 -38.38 -16.21
C PHE A 340 0.26 -37.90 -16.73
N ASP A 341 1.23 -38.82 -16.89
CA ASP A 341 2.57 -38.50 -17.36
C ASP A 341 2.57 -37.98 -18.80
N ALA A 342 1.70 -38.53 -19.66
CA ALA A 342 1.53 -38.07 -21.04
C ALA A 342 0.88 -36.69 -21.09
N TYR A 343 -0.13 -36.43 -20.25
CA TYR A 343 -0.79 -35.12 -20.19
C TYR A 343 0.16 -34.01 -19.70
N VAL A 344 0.97 -34.32 -18.69
CA VAL A 344 1.90 -33.37 -18.10
C VAL A 344 3.14 -33.15 -18.98
N ALA A 345 3.60 -34.16 -19.73
CA ALA A 345 4.65 -34.06 -20.75
C ALA A 345 5.89 -33.25 -20.33
N GLY A 346 6.43 -33.52 -19.12
CA GLY A 346 7.60 -32.83 -18.57
C GLY A 346 7.33 -31.52 -17.84
N LYS A 347 6.07 -31.07 -17.77
CA LYS A 347 5.62 -29.99 -16.89
C LYS A 347 5.46 -30.51 -15.46
N LYS A 348 5.09 -29.67 -14.49
CA LYS A 348 4.90 -30.08 -13.10
C LYS A 348 3.56 -29.60 -12.56
N TRP A 349 2.59 -30.50 -12.39
CA TRP A 349 1.35 -30.19 -11.67
C TRP A 349 1.59 -30.40 -10.17
N SER A 350 1.74 -29.32 -9.42
CA SER A 350 2.06 -29.39 -7.99
C SER A 350 1.23 -28.40 -7.19
N LEU A 351 0.68 -28.85 -6.07
CA LEU A 351 -0.09 -28.00 -5.19
C LEU A 351 0.83 -27.16 -4.30
N TYR A 352 0.39 -25.95 -3.94
CA TYR A 352 1.13 -25.03 -3.08
C TYR A 352 0.23 -24.47 -1.99
N LEU A 353 0.78 -24.28 -0.80
CA LEU A 353 0.11 -23.58 0.29
C LEU A 353 0.43 -22.09 0.23
N GLN A 354 -0.60 -21.27 0.44
CA GLN A 354 -0.47 -19.83 0.63
C GLN A 354 -1.21 -19.44 1.92
N PRO A 355 -0.54 -18.86 2.93
CA PRO A 355 -1.22 -18.34 4.11
C PRO A 355 -2.31 -17.34 3.73
N VAL A 356 -3.44 -17.36 4.44
CA VAL A 356 -4.55 -16.42 4.18
C VAL A 356 -4.12 -14.96 4.34
N SER A 357 -3.26 -14.64 5.30
CA SER A 357 -2.70 -13.29 5.49
C SER A 357 -1.94 -12.74 4.29
N ASP A 358 -1.41 -13.62 3.45
CA ASP A 358 -0.55 -13.26 2.32
C ASP A 358 -1.35 -13.12 1.02
N ILE A 359 -2.64 -13.47 1.02
CA ILE A 359 -3.47 -13.48 -0.20
C ILE A 359 -3.59 -12.10 -0.82
N TYR A 360 -3.85 -11.07 0.01
CA TYR A 360 -4.10 -9.72 -0.47
C TYR A 360 -2.88 -9.07 -1.14
N LEU A 361 -1.69 -9.16 -0.53
CA LEU A 361 -0.46 -8.52 -1.03
C LEU A 361 0.44 -9.42 -1.88
N SER A 362 0.01 -10.63 -2.23
CA SER A 362 0.84 -11.49 -3.09
C SER A 362 0.78 -11.06 -4.55
N SER A 363 1.95 -10.94 -5.19
CA SER A 363 2.05 -10.72 -6.64
C SER A 363 1.71 -11.97 -7.47
N SER A 364 1.65 -13.14 -6.85
CA SER A 364 1.33 -14.41 -7.50
C SER A 364 0.61 -15.36 -6.52
N PRO A 365 -0.48 -16.03 -6.90
CA PRO A 365 -1.07 -16.14 -8.25
C PRO A 365 -1.74 -14.85 -8.76
N SER A 366 -1.60 -14.57 -10.06
CA SER A 366 -2.02 -13.30 -10.72
C SER A 366 -3.49 -13.25 -11.14
N GLN A 367 -4.20 -14.40 -11.13
CA GLN A 367 -5.63 -14.47 -11.45
C GLN A 367 -6.44 -14.82 -10.21
N HIS A 368 -6.82 -13.79 -9.46
CA HIS A 368 -7.59 -13.91 -8.23
C HIS A 368 -9.09 -13.80 -8.50
N ARG A 369 -9.85 -14.88 -8.30
CA ARG A 369 -11.32 -14.89 -8.49
C ARG A 369 -12.12 -14.58 -7.23
N PHE A 370 -11.45 -14.51 -6.07
CA PHE A 370 -12.09 -14.52 -4.75
C PHE A 370 -11.89 -13.21 -3.98
N GLY A 371 -12.27 -12.08 -4.58
CA GLY A 371 -12.21 -10.76 -3.94
C GLY A 371 -10.91 -9.99 -4.19
N SER A 372 -10.62 -9.00 -3.36
CA SER A 372 -9.67 -7.91 -3.66
C SER A 372 -8.20 -8.32 -3.60
N THR A 373 -7.37 -7.69 -4.44
CA THR A 373 -5.91 -7.81 -4.43
C THR A 373 -5.27 -6.43 -4.26
N GLY A 374 -4.22 -6.35 -3.46
CA GLY A 374 -3.36 -5.17 -3.31
C GLY A 374 -2.10 -5.28 -4.15
N ASN A 375 -1.36 -4.17 -4.29
CA ASN A 375 -0.08 -4.16 -4.99
C ASN A 375 1.07 -4.02 -3.98
N PRO A 376 1.85 -5.08 -3.71
CA PRO A 376 2.94 -5.03 -2.72
C PRO A 376 4.02 -4.00 -3.07
N GLN A 377 4.23 -3.72 -4.36
CA GLN A 377 5.21 -2.72 -4.78
C GLN A 377 4.82 -1.33 -4.27
N PHE A 378 3.53 -1.00 -4.21
CA PHE A 378 3.06 0.30 -3.75
C PHE A 378 3.27 0.45 -2.24
N VAL A 379 2.99 -0.59 -1.46
CA VAL A 379 3.26 -0.64 -0.03
C VAL A 379 4.75 -0.40 0.25
N ILE A 380 5.63 -1.07 -0.50
CA ILE A 380 7.09 -0.92 -0.37
C ILE A 380 7.55 0.49 -0.76
N ILE A 381 7.10 1.02 -1.91
CA ILE A 381 7.49 2.34 -2.41
C ILE A 381 7.05 3.43 -1.43
N PHE A 382 5.81 3.41 -0.97
CA PHE A 382 5.33 4.39 0.00
C PHE A 382 6.04 4.24 1.35
N GLY A 383 6.26 3.02 1.83
CA GLY A 383 7.03 2.78 3.05
C GLY A 383 8.44 3.38 2.98
N VAL A 384 9.16 3.15 1.89
CA VAL A 384 10.50 3.71 1.65
C VAL A 384 10.45 5.24 1.61
N ILE A 385 9.48 5.83 0.90
CA ILE A 385 9.32 7.28 0.83
C ILE A 385 9.02 7.89 2.20
N GLY A 386 8.13 7.28 2.98
CA GLY A 386 7.81 7.73 4.33
C GLY A 386 9.03 7.75 5.24
N ILE A 387 9.85 6.69 5.18
CA ILE A 387 11.13 6.63 5.90
C ILE A 387 12.09 7.71 5.41
N LEU A 388 12.24 7.88 4.09
CA LEU A 388 13.11 8.90 3.52
C LEU A 388 12.71 10.31 3.97
N VAL A 389 11.43 10.67 3.88
CA VAL A 389 10.91 11.98 4.30
C VAL A 389 11.13 12.20 5.80
N LEU A 390 10.92 11.18 6.63
CA LEU A 390 11.19 11.25 8.06
C LEU A 390 12.68 11.49 8.35
N VAL A 391 13.56 10.79 7.64
CA VAL A 391 15.02 10.98 7.71
C VAL A 391 15.40 12.40 7.27
N LEU A 392 14.80 12.93 6.19
CA LEU A 392 15.02 14.30 5.73
C LEU A 392 14.67 15.32 6.83
N SER A 393 13.55 15.13 7.51
CA SER A 393 13.14 15.99 8.63
C SER A 393 14.07 15.90 9.84
N CYS A 394 14.55 14.70 10.17
CA CYS A 394 15.53 14.51 11.24
C CYS A 394 16.87 15.17 10.91
N ILE A 395 17.39 14.94 9.69
CA ILE A 395 18.63 15.57 9.20
C ILE A 395 18.47 17.09 9.18
N ASN A 396 17.31 17.60 8.77
CA ASN A 396 17.04 19.03 8.78
C ASN A 396 17.15 19.60 10.21
N PHE A 397 16.46 18.98 11.17
CA PHE A 397 16.54 19.36 12.57
C PHE A 397 17.98 19.30 13.10
N MET A 398 18.73 18.24 12.78
CA MET A 398 20.13 18.09 13.19
C MET A 398 21.01 19.20 12.62
N ASN A 399 20.87 19.50 11.33
CA ASN A 399 21.64 20.52 10.63
C ASN A 399 21.41 21.90 11.25
N LEU A 400 20.15 22.27 11.43
CA LEU A 400 19.74 23.54 12.03
C LEU A 400 20.22 23.63 13.49
N SER A 401 20.00 22.58 14.29
CA SER A 401 20.37 22.57 15.71
C SER A 401 21.88 22.61 15.90
N THR A 402 22.64 21.92 15.05
CA THR A 402 24.11 21.94 15.09
C THR A 402 24.67 23.29 14.66
N ALA A 403 24.08 23.94 13.65
CA ALA A 403 24.49 25.27 13.24
C ALA A 403 24.47 26.23 14.44
N ARG A 404 23.33 26.32 15.13
CA ARG A 404 23.14 27.21 16.29
C ARG A 404 23.97 26.85 17.52
N SER A 405 24.38 25.59 17.64
CA SER A 405 25.19 25.09 18.76
C SER A 405 26.51 25.86 18.97
N GLY A 406 27.06 26.48 17.92
CA GLY A 406 28.24 27.35 18.01
C GLY A 406 28.05 28.55 18.96
N ASN A 407 26.85 29.14 19.01
CA ASN A 407 26.55 30.27 19.89
C ASN A 407 26.45 29.83 21.37
N ARG A 408 26.16 28.55 21.62
CA ARG A 408 26.10 27.94 22.96
C ARG A 408 27.44 27.34 23.41
N ALA A 409 28.48 27.38 22.57
CA ALA A 409 29.78 26.80 22.88
C ALA A 409 30.44 27.43 24.12
N LYS A 410 30.26 28.75 24.34
CA LYS A 410 30.74 29.44 25.56
C LYS A 410 30.03 28.95 26.83
N GLU A 411 28.70 28.80 26.78
CA GLU A 411 27.89 28.29 27.90
C GLU A 411 28.33 26.87 28.28
N VAL A 412 28.51 26.00 27.28
CA VAL A 412 28.96 24.61 27.48
C VAL A 412 30.40 24.55 27.98
N GLY A 413 31.28 25.41 27.47
CA GLY A 413 32.66 25.55 27.93
C GLY A 413 32.73 25.95 29.41
N ILE A 414 31.97 26.96 29.82
CA ILE A 414 31.89 27.40 31.23
C ILE A 414 31.35 26.28 32.12
N ARG A 415 30.30 25.56 31.69
CA ARG A 415 29.74 24.44 32.47
C ARG A 415 30.69 23.27 32.65
N LYS A 416 31.50 22.94 31.64
CA LYS A 416 32.55 21.93 31.75
C LYS A 416 33.66 22.34 32.71
N VAL A 417 34.03 23.62 32.73
CA VAL A 417 34.98 24.16 33.73
C VAL A 417 34.40 24.11 35.14
N LEU A 418 33.09 24.34 35.29
CA LEU A 418 32.36 24.19 36.56
C LEU A 418 32.04 22.71 36.92
N GLY A 419 32.66 21.73 36.25
CA GLY A 419 32.57 20.31 36.61
C GLY A 419 31.40 19.52 35.98
N SER A 420 30.65 20.09 35.02
CA SER A 420 29.59 19.33 34.35
C SER A 420 30.16 18.19 33.49
N GLN A 421 29.76 16.96 33.81
CA GLN A 421 30.16 15.77 33.06
C GLN A 421 29.60 15.77 31.63
N LYS A 422 30.34 15.18 30.68
CA LYS A 422 29.97 15.09 29.26
C LYS A 422 28.58 14.48 29.05
N ILE A 423 28.23 13.46 29.84
CA ILE A 423 26.95 12.75 29.74
C ILE A 423 25.76 13.62 30.16
N THR A 424 25.94 14.52 31.13
CA THR A 424 24.92 15.46 31.61
C THR A 424 24.50 16.42 30.50
N LEU A 425 25.47 16.90 29.72
CA LEU A 425 25.23 17.76 28.56
C LEU A 425 24.54 16.99 27.43
N VAL A 426 24.97 15.75 27.14
CA VAL A 426 24.33 14.91 26.13
C VAL A 426 22.86 14.64 26.46
N ARG A 427 22.57 14.24 27.71
CA ARG A 427 21.20 14.05 28.20
C ARG A 427 20.36 15.31 28.06
N GLN A 428 20.94 16.49 28.33
CA GLN A 428 20.23 17.76 28.16
C GLN A 428 19.77 18.00 26.72
N PHE A 429 20.67 17.81 25.76
CA PHE A 429 20.37 18.05 24.34
C PHE A 429 19.37 17.03 23.79
N ILE A 430 19.45 15.78 24.24
CA ILE A 430 18.46 14.76 23.88
C ILE A 430 17.09 15.16 24.44
N VAL A 431 16.97 15.51 25.71
CA VAL A 431 15.70 15.97 26.31
C VAL A 431 15.14 17.20 25.60
N GLU A 432 15.99 18.18 25.27
CA GLU A 432 15.60 19.36 24.50
C GLU A 432 15.06 18.97 23.12
N SER A 433 15.73 18.05 22.41
CA SER A 433 15.32 17.58 21.08
C SER A 433 14.02 16.77 21.14
N THR A 434 13.88 15.87 22.11
CA THR A 434 12.65 15.12 22.36
C THR A 434 11.47 16.05 22.62
N LEU A 435 11.67 17.17 23.32
CA LEU A 435 10.59 18.15 23.54
C LEU A 435 10.09 18.76 22.22
N TYR A 436 11.00 19.13 21.31
CA TYR A 436 10.61 19.60 19.97
C TYR A 436 9.84 18.52 19.20
N VAL A 437 10.27 17.26 19.28
CA VAL A 437 9.60 16.13 18.62
C VAL A 437 8.22 15.89 19.22
N VAL A 438 8.03 15.99 20.54
CA VAL A 438 6.70 15.85 21.18
C VAL A 438 5.75 16.92 20.66
N VAL A 439 6.16 18.19 20.64
CA VAL A 439 5.32 19.28 20.12
C VAL A 439 5.01 19.08 18.64
N ALA A 440 6.01 18.68 17.84
CA ALA A 440 5.84 18.38 16.44
C ALA A 440 4.91 17.17 16.20
N ALA A 441 4.99 16.14 17.04
CA ALA A 441 4.13 14.95 16.96
C ALA A 441 2.68 15.29 17.28
N VAL A 442 2.42 16.11 18.29
CA VAL A 442 1.04 16.60 18.58
C VAL A 442 0.50 17.40 17.39
N ALA A 443 1.30 18.33 16.86
CA ALA A 443 0.90 19.08 15.66
C ALA A 443 0.71 18.16 14.44
N ALA A 444 1.51 17.11 14.30
CA ALA A 444 1.40 16.14 13.22
C ALA A 444 0.12 15.31 13.33
N LEU A 445 -0.29 14.88 14.52
CA LEU A 445 -1.55 14.17 14.73
C LEU A 445 -2.75 15.02 14.32
N VAL A 446 -2.75 16.30 14.69
CA VAL A 446 -3.80 17.25 14.25
C VAL A 446 -3.79 17.39 12.73
N LEU A 447 -2.61 17.55 12.13
CA LEU A 447 -2.48 17.71 10.69
C LEU A 447 -2.94 16.45 9.92
N VAL A 448 -2.59 15.26 10.41
CA VAL A 448 -3.06 13.98 9.85
C VAL A 448 -4.58 13.92 9.94
N GLN A 449 -5.16 14.15 11.12
CA GLN A 449 -6.62 14.11 11.29
C GLN A 449 -7.36 15.05 10.33
N LEU A 450 -6.84 16.28 10.11
CA LEU A 450 -7.44 17.24 9.18
C LEU A 450 -7.25 16.85 7.69
N SER A 451 -6.17 16.13 7.37
CA SER A 451 -5.85 15.74 6.00
C SER A 451 -6.40 14.37 5.60
N LEU A 452 -6.82 13.54 6.56
CA LEU A 452 -7.31 12.18 6.30
C LEU A 452 -8.46 12.12 5.29
N ASN A 453 -9.44 13.03 5.37
CA ASN A 453 -10.55 13.04 4.40
C ASN A 453 -10.07 13.27 2.97
N ALA A 454 -9.15 14.22 2.77
CA ALA A 454 -8.56 14.47 1.45
C ALA A 454 -7.73 13.28 0.99
N PHE A 455 -6.94 12.67 1.88
CA PHE A 455 -6.15 11.48 1.58
C PHE A 455 -7.02 10.27 1.22
N ASN A 456 -8.08 10.02 1.98
CA ASN A 456 -9.05 8.95 1.76
C ASN A 456 -9.77 9.07 0.42
N ASN A 457 -10.13 10.29 0.01
CA ASN A 457 -10.73 10.53 -1.31
C ASN A 457 -9.74 10.25 -2.45
N ILE A 458 -8.47 10.62 -2.29
CA ILE A 458 -7.43 10.41 -3.29
C ILE A 458 -7.03 8.93 -3.38
N ALA A 459 -6.75 8.31 -2.24
CA ALA A 459 -6.32 6.92 -2.14
C ALA A 459 -7.48 5.93 -2.28
N VAL A 460 -8.73 6.40 -2.23
CA VAL A 460 -9.95 5.59 -2.21
C VAL A 460 -9.86 4.57 -1.06
N LYS A 461 -9.61 5.11 0.13
CA LYS A 461 -9.43 4.37 1.39
C LYS A 461 -10.30 4.95 2.49
N GLN A 462 -10.46 4.19 3.57
CA GLN A 462 -11.18 4.62 4.77
C GLN A 462 -10.22 4.57 5.97
N LEU A 463 -9.14 5.34 5.90
CA LEU A 463 -8.19 5.44 7.00
C LEU A 463 -8.78 6.29 8.12
N GLU A 464 -8.73 5.76 9.34
CA GLU A 464 -9.17 6.44 10.55
C GLU A 464 -8.03 6.48 11.56
N LEU A 465 -7.84 7.60 12.26
CA LEU A 465 -6.79 7.75 13.28
C LEU A 465 -7.33 7.61 14.71
N LEU A 466 -8.52 8.17 14.99
CA LEU A 466 -9.09 8.23 16.34
C LEU A 466 -9.33 6.85 16.98
N PRO A 467 -9.88 5.84 16.29
CA PRO A 467 -10.12 4.52 16.90
C PRO A 467 -8.85 3.85 17.40
N HIS A 468 -7.70 4.11 16.77
CA HIS A 468 -6.42 3.53 17.18
C HIS A 468 -5.96 4.00 18.56
N PHE A 469 -6.43 5.15 19.06
CA PHE A 469 -6.12 5.59 20.43
C PHE A 469 -6.81 4.75 21.51
N ALA A 470 -7.84 3.95 21.17
CA ALA A 470 -8.40 2.98 22.10
C ALA A 470 -7.47 1.77 22.33
N ASN A 471 -6.52 1.52 21.42
CA ASN A 471 -5.58 0.42 21.49
C ASN A 471 -4.30 0.81 22.26
N PRO A 472 -4.01 0.24 23.45
CA PRO A 472 -2.81 0.55 24.22
C PRO A 472 -1.50 0.27 23.48
N TYR A 473 -1.48 -0.72 22.57
CA TYR A 473 -0.30 -1.04 21.77
C TYR A 473 0.06 0.09 20.81
N PHE A 474 -0.94 0.74 20.19
CA PHE A 474 -0.73 1.88 19.31
C PHE A 474 -0.11 3.06 20.07
N ILE A 475 -0.62 3.36 21.27
CA ILE A 475 -0.04 4.41 22.13
C ILE A 475 1.41 4.06 22.50
N GLY A 476 1.68 2.81 22.87
CA GLY A 476 3.04 2.34 23.16
C GLY A 476 4.00 2.52 21.99
N ILE A 477 3.58 2.16 20.78
CA ILE A 477 4.35 2.34 19.54
C ILE A 477 4.58 3.82 19.25
N LEU A 478 3.55 4.66 19.38
CA LEU A 478 3.66 6.11 19.15
C LEU A 478 4.62 6.78 20.13
N VAL A 479 4.56 6.41 21.42
CA VAL A 479 5.49 6.91 22.44
C VAL A 479 6.92 6.46 22.14
N ALA A 480 7.12 5.18 21.81
CA ALA A 480 8.42 4.65 21.43
C ALA A 480 8.98 5.35 20.19
N PHE A 481 8.14 5.62 19.19
CA PHE A 481 8.47 6.35 17.97
C PHE A 481 8.92 7.79 18.26
N ILE A 482 8.19 8.53 19.10
CA ILE A 482 8.56 9.89 19.54
C ILE A 482 9.90 9.91 20.26
N LEU A 483 10.13 8.94 21.16
CA LEU A 483 11.39 8.83 21.90
C LEU A 483 12.56 8.50 20.96
N MET A 484 12.36 7.54 20.05
CA MET A 484 13.34 7.17 19.03
C MET A 484 13.73 8.38 18.17
N LEU A 485 12.74 9.13 17.69
CA LEU A 485 12.97 10.35 16.91
C LEU A 485 13.69 11.43 17.70
N GLY A 486 13.32 11.65 18.96
CA GLY A 486 13.99 12.59 19.85
C GLY A 486 15.48 12.26 20.04
N VAL A 487 15.79 10.99 20.23
CA VAL A 487 17.18 10.50 20.33
C VAL A 487 17.91 10.67 19.01
N LEU A 488 17.32 10.26 17.88
CA LEU A 488 17.94 10.40 16.56
C LEU A 488 18.22 11.88 16.25
N ALA A 489 17.20 12.75 16.33
CA ALA A 489 17.28 14.18 16.09
C ALA A 489 18.28 14.89 17.02
N GLY A 490 18.38 14.47 18.29
CA GLY A 490 19.29 15.05 19.28
C GLY A 490 20.71 14.47 19.28
N SER A 491 20.92 13.30 18.68
CA SER A 491 22.19 12.57 18.75
C SER A 491 23.37 13.38 18.21
N TYR A 492 23.29 13.82 16.95
CA TYR A 492 24.38 14.52 16.29
C TYR A 492 24.73 15.86 16.95
N PRO A 493 23.77 16.77 17.26
CA PRO A 493 24.05 17.98 18.03
C PRO A 493 24.68 17.69 19.40
N ALA A 494 24.20 16.66 20.12
CA ALA A 494 24.70 16.30 21.45
C ALA A 494 26.16 15.81 21.40
N PHE A 495 26.52 14.95 20.45
CA PHE A 495 27.90 14.50 20.26
C PHE A 495 28.81 15.64 19.78
N TYR A 496 28.32 16.48 18.86
CA TYR A 496 29.05 17.63 18.34
C TYR A 496 29.43 18.65 19.42
N LEU A 497 28.48 19.01 20.29
CA LEU A 497 28.68 19.96 21.39
C LEU A 497 29.48 19.38 22.54
N SER A 498 29.24 18.11 22.87
CA SER A 498 29.96 17.46 23.97
C SER A 498 31.44 17.23 23.66
N ALA A 499 31.86 17.36 22.39
CA ALA A 499 33.26 17.27 21.96
C ALA A 499 34.07 18.57 22.11
N PHE A 500 33.48 19.71 22.50
CA PHE A 500 34.24 20.97 22.64
C PHE A 500 35.23 20.93 23.81
N GLN A 501 36.46 21.39 23.56
CA GLN A 501 37.48 21.57 24.59
C GLN A 501 37.35 22.96 25.25
N PRO A 502 37.22 23.05 26.58
CA PRO A 502 37.03 24.32 27.29
C PRO A 502 38.13 25.36 26.97
N ALA A 503 39.38 24.91 26.86
CA ALA A 503 40.54 25.75 26.58
C ALA A 503 40.47 26.46 25.23
N GLU A 504 39.91 25.82 24.19
CA GLU A 504 39.73 26.44 22.87
C GLU A 504 38.51 27.37 22.84
N THR A 505 37.47 27.04 23.59
CA THR A 505 36.23 27.82 23.64
C THR A 505 36.38 29.16 24.36
N LEU A 506 37.20 29.22 25.41
CA LEU A 506 37.46 30.43 26.18
C LEU A 506 38.47 31.37 25.51
N LYS A 507 39.39 30.83 24.70
CA LYS A 507 40.36 31.61 23.91
C LYS A 507 39.80 32.18 22.60
N GLY A 508 38.49 32.04 22.34
CA GLY A 508 37.84 32.53 21.11
C GLY A 508 38.24 31.78 19.82
N LYS A 509 39.06 30.72 19.91
CA LYS A 509 39.54 29.93 18.77
C LYS A 509 38.49 28.96 18.18
N VAL A 510 37.27 28.97 18.71
CA VAL A 510 36.09 28.23 18.18
C VAL A 510 35.86 28.49 16.69
N ARG A 511 36.36 29.62 16.17
CA ARG A 511 36.29 30.01 14.75
C ARG A 511 37.00 29.06 13.77
N SER A 512 37.92 28.17 14.20
CA SER A 512 38.78 27.39 13.26
C SER A 512 38.37 25.93 12.99
N GLY A 513 37.11 25.56 13.20
CA GLY A 513 36.60 24.19 13.00
C GLY A 513 36.44 23.74 11.53
N PHE A 514 37.45 23.90 10.68
CA PHE A 514 37.40 23.51 9.25
C PHE A 514 37.23 22.00 9.01
N LYS A 515 37.56 21.14 9.98
CA LYS A 515 37.35 19.66 9.92
C LYS A 515 35.88 19.21 10.05
N ARG A 516 34.92 20.12 10.25
CA ARG A 516 33.48 19.81 10.49
C ARG A 516 32.53 20.25 9.37
N LYS A 517 33.03 20.89 8.30
CA LYS A 517 32.23 21.31 7.12
C LYS A 517 31.74 20.12 6.28
N GLY A 518 32.49 19.01 6.27
CA GLY A 518 32.23 17.82 5.43
C GLY A 518 30.92 17.07 5.75
N ILE A 519 30.66 16.74 7.02
CA ILE A 519 29.45 15.97 7.41
C ILE A 519 28.17 16.75 7.11
N ARG A 520 28.14 18.04 7.47
CA ARG A 520 27.01 18.93 7.15
C ARG A 520 26.77 19.04 5.65
N ASN A 521 27.83 19.26 4.89
CA ASN A 521 27.73 19.33 3.43
C ASN A 521 27.24 18.00 2.85
N GLY A 522 27.70 16.85 3.38
CA GLY A 522 27.20 15.53 3.03
C GLY A 522 25.70 15.34 3.33
N MET A 523 25.24 15.81 4.49
CA MET A 523 23.81 15.81 4.84
C MET A 523 22.97 16.66 3.87
N VAL A 524 23.46 17.83 3.45
CA VAL A 524 22.78 18.67 2.44
C VAL A 524 22.77 17.98 1.07
N VAL A 525 23.89 17.38 0.66
CA VAL A 525 23.98 16.62 -0.60
C VAL A 525 22.99 15.45 -0.59
N PHE A 526 22.90 14.70 0.51
CA PHE A 526 21.92 13.62 0.67
C PHE A 526 20.49 14.13 0.55
N GLN A 527 20.15 15.23 1.23
CA GLN A 527 18.81 15.81 1.18
C GLN A 527 18.41 16.18 -0.25
N PHE A 528 19.26 16.92 -0.96
CA PHE A 528 18.99 17.28 -2.35
C PHE A 528 19.00 16.07 -3.28
N THR A 529 19.83 15.05 -3.02
CA THR A 529 19.86 13.83 -3.82
C THR A 529 18.51 13.13 -3.77
N VAL A 530 17.96 12.95 -2.56
CA VAL A 530 16.63 12.33 -2.38
C VAL A 530 15.54 13.18 -3.04
N SER A 531 15.51 14.50 -2.79
CA SER A 531 14.48 15.37 -3.38
C SER A 531 14.53 15.39 -4.92
N ILE A 532 15.72 15.50 -5.52
CA ILE A 532 15.88 15.51 -6.99
C ILE A 532 15.50 14.14 -7.58
N THR A 533 15.89 13.04 -6.92
CA THR A 533 15.50 11.69 -7.35
C THR A 533 13.98 11.54 -7.36
N LEU A 534 13.30 11.98 -6.31
CA LEU A 534 11.84 11.96 -6.22
C LEU A 534 11.18 12.83 -7.29
N ILE A 535 11.71 14.03 -7.57
CA ILE A 535 11.23 14.88 -8.67
C ILE A 535 11.33 14.14 -10.01
N ILE A 536 12.50 13.58 -10.34
CA ILE A 536 12.71 12.87 -11.61
C ILE A 536 11.76 11.67 -11.73
N CYS A 537 11.69 10.82 -10.71
CA CYS A 537 10.81 9.65 -10.71
C CYS A 537 9.35 10.04 -10.90
N THR A 538 8.92 11.10 -10.20
CA THR A 538 7.55 11.61 -10.28
C THR A 538 7.20 12.14 -11.67
N PHE A 539 8.12 12.89 -12.30
CA PHE A 539 7.93 13.34 -13.68
C PHE A 539 7.81 12.16 -14.65
N PHE A 540 8.62 11.11 -14.50
CA PHE A 540 8.52 9.91 -15.34
C PHE A 540 7.24 9.13 -15.12
N VAL A 541 6.75 9.02 -13.88
CA VAL A 541 5.44 8.40 -13.58
C VAL A 541 4.32 9.17 -14.26
N GLN A 542 4.29 10.50 -14.16
CA GLN A 542 3.30 11.33 -14.87
C GLN A 542 3.41 11.19 -16.39
N LYS A 543 4.63 11.18 -16.93
CA LYS A 543 4.88 11.01 -18.36
C LYS A 543 4.39 9.64 -18.85
N GLN A 544 4.65 8.57 -18.10
CA GLN A 544 4.18 7.23 -18.42
C GLN A 544 2.64 7.16 -18.37
N LEU A 545 2.01 7.73 -17.34
CA LEU A 545 0.55 7.80 -17.24
C LEU A 545 -0.07 8.56 -18.44
N SER A 546 0.51 9.70 -18.81
CA SER A 546 0.05 10.50 -19.95
C SER A 546 0.25 9.78 -21.29
N TYR A 547 1.38 9.10 -21.47
CA TYR A 547 1.67 8.28 -22.65
C TYR A 547 0.64 7.16 -22.80
N THR A 548 0.37 6.46 -21.70
CA THR A 548 -0.57 5.34 -21.63
C THR A 548 -2.01 5.79 -21.91
N SER A 549 -2.44 6.92 -21.34
CA SER A 549 -3.79 7.46 -21.50
C SER A 549 -4.07 8.02 -22.90
N SER A 550 -3.03 8.48 -23.63
CA SER A 550 -3.15 9.06 -24.98
C SER A 550 -2.80 8.07 -26.09
N MET A 551 -2.45 6.82 -25.74
CA MET A 551 -2.10 5.79 -26.69
C MET A 551 -3.32 5.41 -27.55
N ASN A 552 -3.10 5.29 -28.86
CA ASN A 552 -4.10 4.74 -29.75
C ASN A 552 -4.20 3.23 -29.50
N VAL A 553 -5.31 2.81 -28.90
CA VAL A 553 -5.62 1.40 -28.57
C VAL A 553 -6.10 0.58 -29.77
N GLY A 554 -6.18 1.16 -30.97
CA GLY A 554 -6.64 0.48 -32.18
C GLY A 554 -8.16 0.31 -32.29
N ILE A 555 -8.93 0.85 -31.32
CA ILE A 555 -10.39 0.85 -31.30
C ILE A 555 -10.96 2.23 -30.95
N VAL A 556 -12.21 2.43 -31.32
CA VAL A 556 -13.03 3.54 -30.84
C VAL A 556 -13.63 3.15 -29.49
N LYS A 557 -13.09 3.76 -28.43
CA LYS A 557 -13.61 3.62 -27.06
C LYS A 557 -14.54 4.77 -26.64
N ASP A 558 -14.40 5.94 -27.27
CA ASP A 558 -15.15 7.12 -26.88
C ASP A 558 -16.63 6.98 -27.30
N HIS A 559 -17.54 7.41 -26.43
CA HIS A 559 -18.99 7.33 -26.63
C HIS A 559 -19.54 5.91 -26.86
N VAL A 560 -18.85 4.89 -26.35
CA VAL A 560 -19.34 3.50 -26.35
C VAL A 560 -19.89 3.18 -24.97
N LEU A 561 -21.21 3.03 -24.90
CA LEU A 561 -21.96 2.63 -23.71
C LEU A 561 -22.04 1.10 -23.67
N GLN A 562 -21.66 0.50 -22.55
CA GLN A 562 -21.71 -0.95 -22.32
C GLN A 562 -22.84 -1.26 -21.36
N LEU A 563 -23.82 -2.05 -21.79
CA LEU A 563 -24.85 -2.58 -20.90
C LEU A 563 -24.42 -3.95 -20.39
N HIS A 564 -24.48 -4.13 -19.07
CA HIS A 564 -24.00 -5.32 -18.38
C HIS A 564 -25.14 -6.31 -18.10
N TYR A 565 -24.82 -7.60 -18.05
CA TYR A 565 -25.73 -8.67 -17.63
C TYR A 565 -26.99 -8.84 -18.49
N MET A 566 -26.87 -8.59 -19.79
CA MET A 566 -27.99 -8.67 -20.71
C MET A 566 -28.46 -10.11 -20.92
N GLU A 567 -27.67 -11.13 -20.56
CA GLU A 567 -28.11 -12.53 -20.56
C GLU A 567 -29.36 -12.76 -19.71
N GLN A 568 -29.60 -11.93 -18.68
CA GLN A 568 -30.79 -12.00 -17.83
C GLN A 568 -32.10 -11.69 -18.57
N LEU A 569 -32.04 -11.07 -19.76
CA LEU A 569 -33.20 -10.85 -20.61
C LEU A 569 -33.55 -12.09 -21.46
N GLY A 570 -32.69 -13.12 -21.49
CA GLY A 570 -32.87 -14.30 -22.34
C GLY A 570 -33.08 -13.89 -23.80
N ASN A 571 -34.19 -14.35 -24.41
CA ASN A 571 -34.56 -13.99 -25.78
C ASN A 571 -34.96 -12.50 -25.94
N GLY A 572 -35.19 -11.78 -24.84
CA GLY A 572 -35.49 -10.34 -24.84
C GLY A 572 -34.33 -9.47 -25.29
N VAL A 573 -33.09 -9.97 -25.27
CA VAL A 573 -31.91 -9.22 -25.75
C VAL A 573 -32.04 -8.85 -27.22
N ASP A 574 -32.53 -9.77 -28.05
CA ASP A 574 -32.63 -9.55 -29.49
C ASP A 574 -33.75 -8.53 -29.81
N ILE A 575 -34.81 -8.51 -28.99
CA ILE A 575 -35.87 -7.49 -29.05
C ILE A 575 -35.31 -6.11 -28.67
N LEU A 576 -34.55 -6.04 -27.56
CA LEU A 576 -33.91 -4.81 -27.12
C LEU A 576 -32.95 -4.28 -28.18
N LYS A 577 -32.10 -5.14 -28.74
CA LYS A 577 -31.16 -4.81 -29.81
C LYS A 577 -31.88 -4.19 -31.00
N ALA A 578 -32.91 -4.85 -31.54
CA ALA A 578 -33.65 -4.35 -32.70
C ALA A 578 -34.29 -2.97 -32.44
N LYS A 579 -34.84 -2.74 -31.24
CA LYS A 579 -35.38 -1.44 -30.85
C LYS A 579 -34.29 -0.36 -30.80
N LEU A 580 -33.16 -0.65 -30.16
CA LEU A 580 -32.07 0.31 -30.02
C LEU A 580 -31.38 0.60 -31.37
N GLU A 581 -31.27 -0.38 -32.27
CA GLU A 581 -30.78 -0.17 -33.64
C GLU A 581 -31.64 0.79 -34.45
N SER A 582 -32.96 0.81 -34.19
CA SER A 582 -33.88 1.73 -34.85
C SER A 582 -33.83 3.16 -34.29
N ASN A 583 -33.18 3.36 -33.14
CA ASN A 583 -33.11 4.65 -32.48
C ASN A 583 -31.94 5.49 -33.04
N PRO A 584 -32.19 6.70 -33.57
CA PRO A 584 -31.16 7.54 -34.21
C PRO A 584 -30.05 8.02 -33.27
N ALA A 585 -30.24 7.88 -31.95
CA ALA A 585 -29.22 8.15 -30.96
C ALA A 585 -28.03 7.17 -31.02
N PHE A 586 -28.20 5.99 -31.61
CA PHE A 586 -27.16 4.97 -31.72
C PHE A 586 -26.73 4.76 -33.18
N LYS A 587 -25.43 4.71 -33.40
CA LYS A 587 -24.84 4.40 -34.71
C LYS A 587 -24.66 2.90 -34.92
N TYR A 588 -24.29 2.18 -33.86
CA TYR A 588 -24.14 0.73 -33.85
C TYR A 588 -24.64 0.19 -32.51
N VAL A 589 -25.19 -1.03 -32.56
CA VAL A 589 -25.64 -1.80 -31.40
C VAL A 589 -25.16 -3.22 -31.58
N SER A 590 -24.29 -3.68 -30.70
CA SER A 590 -23.66 -5.00 -30.81
C SER A 590 -23.82 -5.82 -29.54
N ARG A 591 -24.18 -7.08 -29.71
CA ARG A 591 -24.15 -8.10 -28.68
C ARG A 591 -22.78 -8.76 -28.63
N ALA A 592 -22.23 -8.89 -27.44
CA ALA A 592 -20.94 -9.54 -27.22
C ALA A 592 -20.92 -10.31 -25.90
N HIS A 593 -20.19 -11.42 -25.85
CA HIS A 593 -19.93 -12.15 -24.60
C HIS A 593 -18.89 -11.45 -23.72
N SER A 594 -17.95 -10.78 -24.37
CA SER A 594 -16.84 -10.07 -23.75
C SER A 594 -16.59 -8.79 -24.54
N ILE A 595 -16.19 -7.73 -23.85
CA ILE A 595 -15.96 -6.42 -24.46
C ILE A 595 -14.70 -5.77 -23.85
N PRO A 596 -13.90 -5.03 -24.63
CA PRO A 596 -12.75 -4.31 -24.09
C PRO A 596 -13.11 -3.38 -22.94
N PRO A 597 -12.22 -3.23 -21.92
CA PRO A 597 -10.88 -3.81 -21.81
C PRO A 597 -10.84 -5.17 -21.07
N TYR A 598 -11.91 -5.99 -21.15
CA TYR A 598 -11.98 -7.25 -20.38
C TYR A 598 -12.30 -8.47 -21.25
N VAL A 599 -11.43 -8.76 -22.22
CA VAL A 599 -11.48 -9.99 -23.04
C VAL A 599 -10.41 -10.97 -22.54
N TRP A 600 -10.70 -11.60 -21.40
CA TRP A 600 -9.78 -12.50 -20.68
C TRP A 600 -10.05 -13.98 -20.89
N GLU A 601 -11.21 -14.31 -21.44
CA GLU A 601 -11.53 -15.71 -21.73
C GLU A 601 -10.67 -16.19 -22.88
N GLY A 602 -10.12 -17.38 -22.72
CA GLY A 602 -9.30 -18.02 -23.71
C GLY A 602 -9.39 -19.52 -23.57
N ASP A 603 -9.02 -20.20 -24.65
CA ASP A 603 -9.00 -21.65 -24.69
C ASP A 603 -7.86 -22.16 -25.58
N ARG A 604 -7.68 -23.47 -25.61
CA ARG A 604 -6.59 -24.14 -26.30
C ARG A 604 -6.95 -24.43 -27.75
N TYR A 605 -6.14 -23.90 -28.67
CA TYR A 605 -6.31 -24.13 -30.10
C TYR A 605 -4.98 -24.45 -30.77
N LYS A 606 -5.04 -25.06 -31.96
CA LYS A 606 -3.89 -25.32 -32.82
C LYS A 606 -4.25 -25.03 -34.27
N ALA A 607 -3.25 -24.73 -35.10
CA ALA A 607 -3.44 -24.75 -36.55
C ALA A 607 -3.77 -26.18 -37.00
N GLU A 608 -4.49 -26.33 -38.12
CA GLU A 608 -4.68 -27.64 -38.75
C GLU A 608 -3.34 -28.20 -39.26
N GLY A 609 -3.04 -29.44 -38.87
CA GLY A 609 -1.86 -30.17 -39.32
C GLY A 609 -1.29 -31.10 -38.25
N PRO A 610 -0.44 -32.06 -38.63
CA PRO A 610 0.32 -32.87 -37.68
C PRO A 610 1.31 -31.99 -36.91
N ASP A 611 1.52 -32.31 -35.63
CA ASP A 611 2.53 -31.70 -34.74
C ASP A 611 2.47 -30.16 -34.59
N GLN A 612 1.30 -29.55 -34.82
CA GLN A 612 1.11 -28.12 -34.58
C GLN A 612 1.10 -27.79 -33.08
N PRO A 613 1.78 -26.71 -32.64
CA PRO A 613 1.77 -26.32 -31.24
C PRO A 613 0.36 -25.92 -30.81
N VAL A 614 -0.03 -26.36 -29.61
CA VAL A 614 -1.26 -25.91 -28.98
C VAL A 614 -0.97 -24.59 -28.26
N LEU A 615 -1.76 -23.57 -28.60
CA LEU A 615 -1.66 -22.20 -28.12
C LEU A 615 -2.90 -21.85 -27.32
N ASP A 616 -2.75 -20.93 -26.38
CA ASP A 616 -3.89 -20.29 -25.73
C ASP A 616 -4.28 -19.07 -26.54
N LEU A 617 -5.50 -19.07 -27.05
CA LEU A 617 -6.08 -17.94 -27.76
C LEU A 617 -7.23 -17.40 -26.92
N SER A 618 -7.17 -16.09 -26.64
CA SER A 618 -8.34 -15.39 -26.12
C SER A 618 -9.46 -15.47 -27.16
N TYR A 619 -10.71 -15.56 -26.72
CA TYR A 619 -11.85 -15.55 -27.63
C TYR A 619 -12.92 -14.54 -27.24
N ALA A 620 -13.60 -14.02 -28.26
CA ALA A 620 -14.79 -13.18 -28.10
C ALA A 620 -15.91 -13.72 -28.97
N ARG A 621 -17.07 -14.02 -28.37
CA ARG A 621 -18.29 -14.37 -29.10
C ARG A 621 -19.12 -13.12 -29.33
N VAL A 622 -19.34 -12.77 -30.58
CA VAL A 622 -19.86 -11.46 -30.95
C VAL A 622 -20.81 -11.56 -32.16
N ASP A 623 -21.62 -10.53 -32.34
CA ASP A 623 -22.37 -10.36 -33.57
C ASP A 623 -21.57 -9.60 -34.65
N GLU A 624 -22.21 -9.42 -35.79
CA GLU A 624 -21.62 -8.83 -36.99
C GLU A 624 -21.35 -7.31 -36.83
N GLN A 625 -22.00 -6.64 -35.87
CA GLN A 625 -21.81 -5.22 -35.61
C GLN A 625 -20.64 -4.91 -34.67
N TYR A 626 -20.07 -5.92 -34.00
CA TYR A 626 -19.04 -5.72 -32.99
C TYR A 626 -17.77 -5.05 -33.52
N LEU A 627 -17.16 -5.62 -34.57
CA LEU A 627 -15.94 -5.06 -35.16
C LEU A 627 -16.18 -3.67 -35.79
N PRO A 628 -17.28 -3.42 -36.53
CA PRO A 628 -17.65 -2.07 -36.97
C PRO A 628 -17.88 -1.07 -35.84
N LEU A 629 -18.52 -1.49 -34.74
CA LEU A 629 -18.78 -0.66 -33.56
C LEU A 629 -17.46 -0.15 -32.99
N LEU A 630 -16.51 -1.07 -32.77
CA LEU A 630 -15.16 -0.77 -32.31
C LEU A 630 -14.30 -0.06 -33.37
N GLY A 631 -14.71 -0.04 -34.64
CA GLY A 631 -13.95 0.57 -35.73
C GLY A 631 -12.66 -0.18 -36.07
N VAL A 632 -12.64 -1.50 -35.85
CA VAL A 632 -11.47 -2.36 -36.14
C VAL A 632 -11.32 -2.54 -37.66
N GLU A 633 -10.09 -2.41 -38.16
CA GLU A 633 -9.77 -2.53 -39.58
C GLU A 633 -9.50 -4.00 -39.98
N PHE A 634 -10.06 -4.43 -41.12
CA PHE A 634 -9.75 -5.72 -41.73
C PHE A 634 -8.49 -5.63 -42.60
N ILE A 635 -7.60 -6.59 -42.43
CA ILE A 635 -6.35 -6.73 -43.19
C ILE A 635 -6.55 -7.68 -44.37
N ALA A 636 -7.32 -8.75 -44.16
CA ALA A 636 -7.70 -9.71 -45.18
C ALA A 636 -9.07 -10.32 -44.87
N GLY A 637 -9.73 -10.86 -45.90
CA GLY A 637 -11.02 -11.52 -45.77
C GLY A 637 -12.16 -10.53 -45.51
N ARG A 638 -13.16 -10.96 -44.73
CA ARG A 638 -14.39 -10.22 -44.48
C ARG A 638 -14.95 -10.46 -43.08
N ASN A 639 -15.91 -9.64 -42.69
CA ASN A 639 -16.71 -9.85 -41.49
C ASN A 639 -17.78 -10.95 -41.71
N PHE A 640 -18.42 -11.37 -40.62
CA PHE A 640 -19.61 -12.22 -40.65
C PHE A 640 -20.75 -11.56 -41.45
N ASP A 641 -21.46 -12.37 -42.25
CA ASP A 641 -22.61 -11.94 -43.03
C ASP A 641 -23.90 -12.53 -42.43
N PRO A 642 -24.84 -11.71 -41.93
CA PRO A 642 -26.12 -12.17 -41.40
C PRO A 642 -26.95 -12.97 -42.42
N ALA A 643 -26.74 -12.74 -43.72
CA ALA A 643 -27.43 -13.46 -44.79
C ALA A 643 -26.84 -14.86 -45.06
N ASN A 644 -25.69 -15.21 -44.46
CA ASN A 644 -25.00 -16.48 -44.66
C ASN A 644 -24.97 -17.33 -43.38
N PRO A 645 -25.91 -18.28 -43.20
CA PRO A 645 -25.96 -19.12 -41.99
C PRO A 645 -24.71 -19.95 -41.71
N ALA A 646 -23.89 -20.23 -42.73
CA ALA A 646 -22.65 -20.99 -42.56
C ALA A 646 -21.58 -20.21 -41.78
N ASP A 647 -21.67 -18.88 -41.73
CA ASP A 647 -20.71 -18.03 -41.03
C ASP A 647 -20.74 -18.23 -39.51
N LYS A 648 -21.82 -18.81 -38.95
CA LYS A 648 -21.94 -19.05 -37.51
C LYS A 648 -20.82 -19.95 -36.95
N HIS A 649 -20.21 -20.79 -37.79
CA HIS A 649 -19.12 -21.71 -37.42
C HIS A 649 -17.74 -21.22 -37.83
N LYS A 650 -17.66 -20.02 -38.40
CA LYS A 650 -16.42 -19.44 -38.90
C LYS A 650 -15.84 -18.47 -37.88
N ILE A 651 -14.58 -18.11 -38.08
CA ILE A 651 -13.82 -17.28 -37.14
C ILE A 651 -13.07 -16.15 -37.84
N ILE A 652 -12.80 -15.11 -37.08
CA ILE A 652 -11.95 -13.99 -37.48
C ILE A 652 -10.79 -13.93 -36.48
N LEU A 653 -9.57 -13.71 -36.96
CA LEU A 653 -8.36 -13.66 -36.12
C LEU A 653 -7.76 -12.25 -36.12
N ASN A 654 -7.04 -11.87 -35.06
CA ASN A 654 -6.14 -10.71 -35.15
C ASN A 654 -4.76 -11.09 -35.74
N GLU A 655 -3.93 -10.10 -36.04
CA GLU A 655 -2.58 -10.32 -36.58
C GLU A 655 -1.71 -11.16 -35.63
N GLU A 656 -1.79 -10.91 -34.33
CA GLU A 656 -1.02 -11.67 -33.34
C GLU A 656 -1.42 -13.15 -33.32
N ALA A 657 -2.71 -13.48 -33.45
CA ALA A 657 -3.17 -14.88 -33.56
C ALA A 657 -2.61 -15.56 -34.81
N VAL A 658 -2.64 -14.88 -35.96
CA VAL A 658 -2.08 -15.42 -37.21
C VAL A 658 -0.57 -15.67 -37.08
N ARG A 659 0.15 -14.75 -36.42
CA ARG A 659 1.59 -14.89 -36.16
C ARG A 659 1.88 -16.05 -35.20
N ALA A 660 1.13 -16.14 -34.11
CA ALA A 660 1.29 -17.19 -33.11
C ALA A 660 1.01 -18.59 -33.70
N LEU A 661 0.02 -18.70 -34.59
CA LEU A 661 -0.30 -19.93 -35.34
C LEU A 661 0.73 -20.30 -36.42
N GLY A 662 1.79 -19.49 -36.60
CA GLY A 662 2.86 -19.77 -37.55
C GLY A 662 2.54 -19.43 -39.00
N TRP A 663 1.47 -18.69 -39.28
CA TRP A 663 1.06 -18.29 -40.63
C TRP A 663 1.65 -16.95 -41.09
N GLY A 664 2.61 -16.39 -40.34
CA GLY A 664 3.35 -15.20 -40.73
C GLY A 664 2.57 -13.88 -40.58
N SER A 665 2.85 -12.93 -41.46
CA SER A 665 2.30 -11.57 -41.46
C SER A 665 1.71 -11.20 -42.83
N LYS A 666 0.99 -10.07 -42.93
CA LYS A 666 0.37 -9.62 -44.19
C LYS A 666 1.31 -9.67 -45.39
N ASP A 667 2.57 -9.25 -45.20
CA ASP A 667 3.57 -9.18 -46.26
C ASP A 667 4.06 -10.56 -46.74
N THR A 668 3.86 -11.60 -45.94
CA THR A 668 4.25 -13.00 -46.24
C THR A 668 3.07 -13.85 -46.72
N TRP A 669 1.83 -13.34 -46.72
CA TRP A 669 0.63 -14.09 -47.11
C TRP A 669 0.47 -14.33 -48.61
N THR A 670 1.39 -13.80 -49.43
CA THR A 670 1.41 -14.04 -50.89
C THR A 670 1.66 -15.51 -51.24
N GLU A 671 2.34 -16.26 -50.37
CA GLU A 671 2.59 -17.69 -50.53
C GLU A 671 1.63 -18.57 -49.73
N ASP A 672 1.04 -18.07 -48.63
CA ASP A 672 0.21 -18.87 -47.72
C ASP A 672 -0.79 -18.01 -46.88
N SER A 673 -1.95 -17.68 -47.45
CA SER A 673 -2.97 -16.85 -46.78
C SER A 673 -3.64 -17.58 -45.60
N PRO A 674 -3.92 -16.90 -44.47
CA PRO A 674 -4.67 -17.50 -43.37
C PRO A 674 -6.16 -17.70 -43.72
N ILE A 675 -6.69 -17.03 -44.75
CA ILE A 675 -8.10 -17.13 -45.13
C ILE A 675 -8.39 -18.52 -45.72
N GLY A 676 -9.44 -19.17 -45.23
CA GLY A 676 -9.87 -20.52 -45.62
C GLY A 676 -9.13 -21.65 -44.88
N LYS A 677 -8.12 -21.33 -44.05
CA LYS A 677 -7.48 -22.31 -43.17
C LYS A 677 -8.35 -22.64 -41.97
N PHE A 678 -8.05 -23.76 -41.31
CA PHE A 678 -8.76 -24.21 -40.14
C PHE A 678 -7.91 -24.07 -38.87
N VAL A 679 -8.55 -23.58 -37.81
CA VAL A 679 -8.08 -23.66 -36.42
C VAL A 679 -8.86 -24.77 -35.73
N ILE A 680 -8.18 -25.60 -34.96
CA ILE A 680 -8.78 -26.75 -34.28
C ILE A 680 -8.76 -26.47 -32.77
N GLN A 681 -9.92 -26.59 -32.12
CA GLN A 681 -9.97 -26.57 -30.66
C GLN A 681 -9.34 -27.87 -30.11
N ALA A 682 -8.38 -27.75 -29.20
CA ALA A 682 -7.55 -28.86 -28.76
C ALA A 682 -8.21 -29.70 -27.62
N PHE A 683 -9.46 -30.17 -27.83
CA PHE A 683 -10.20 -31.09 -26.95
C PHE A 683 -10.76 -32.31 -27.72
N ASP A 684 -11.54 -33.15 -27.01
CA ASP A 684 -12.10 -34.46 -27.43
C ASP A 684 -12.87 -34.45 -28.77
N LYS A 685 -13.43 -33.29 -29.18
CA LYS A 685 -13.95 -33.08 -30.52
C LYS A 685 -13.01 -32.13 -31.26
N GLU A 686 -12.29 -32.62 -32.26
CA GLU A 686 -11.45 -31.80 -33.14
C GLU A 686 -12.32 -30.95 -34.08
N GLU A 687 -13.04 -29.98 -33.50
CA GLU A 687 -13.86 -29.06 -34.27
C GLU A 687 -12.98 -28.11 -35.06
N LYS A 688 -13.20 -28.09 -36.37
CA LYS A 688 -12.46 -27.26 -37.31
C LYS A 688 -13.21 -25.95 -37.54
N LEU A 689 -12.56 -24.85 -37.22
CA LEU A 689 -13.07 -23.49 -37.35
C LEU A 689 -12.38 -22.81 -38.53
N GLU A 690 -13.14 -22.52 -39.60
CA GLU A 690 -12.63 -21.87 -40.80
C GLU A 690 -12.38 -20.38 -40.58
N VAL A 691 -11.20 -19.89 -40.95
CA VAL A 691 -10.83 -18.48 -40.86
C VAL A 691 -11.38 -17.71 -42.07
N ILE A 692 -12.22 -16.71 -41.85
CA ILE A 692 -12.81 -15.87 -42.92
C ILE A 692 -12.32 -14.43 -42.95
N GLY A 693 -11.65 -13.99 -41.89
CA GLY A 693 -11.17 -12.63 -41.78
C GLY A 693 -9.94 -12.56 -40.87
N VAL A 694 -9.08 -11.59 -41.17
CA VAL A 694 -8.02 -11.17 -40.28
C VAL A 694 -8.15 -9.67 -40.05
N VAL A 695 -8.20 -9.27 -38.79
CA VAL A 695 -8.24 -7.88 -38.36
C VAL A 695 -6.90 -7.41 -37.84
N LYS A 696 -6.69 -6.09 -37.88
CA LYS A 696 -5.52 -5.45 -37.30
C LYS A 696 -5.47 -5.64 -35.79
N ASP A 697 -4.26 -5.70 -35.24
CA ASP A 697 -4.07 -5.76 -33.80
C ASP A 697 -4.66 -4.52 -33.11
N PHE A 698 -5.40 -4.77 -32.03
CA PHE A 698 -5.96 -3.74 -31.17
C PHE A 698 -5.90 -4.17 -29.70
N ASN A 699 -5.82 -3.21 -28.79
CA ASN A 699 -5.83 -3.48 -27.36
C ASN A 699 -7.26 -3.78 -26.89
N PHE A 700 -7.49 -5.02 -26.47
CA PHE A 700 -8.76 -5.47 -25.88
C PHE A 700 -8.67 -5.73 -24.37
N ASN A 701 -7.47 -5.62 -23.79
CA ASN A 701 -7.20 -5.69 -22.35
C ASN A 701 -6.39 -4.46 -21.90
N SER A 702 -5.91 -4.44 -20.65
CA SER A 702 -5.07 -3.36 -20.15
C SER A 702 -3.87 -3.11 -21.07
N VAL A 703 -3.60 -1.83 -21.40
CA VAL A 703 -2.45 -1.47 -22.25
C VAL A 703 -1.09 -1.67 -21.57
N LYS A 704 -1.05 -2.19 -20.34
CA LYS A 704 0.20 -2.68 -19.72
C LYS A 704 0.66 -4.00 -20.34
N GLU A 705 -0.29 -4.77 -20.87
CA GLU A 705 -0.05 -6.08 -21.46
C GLU A 705 0.21 -5.95 -22.96
N GLN A 706 0.95 -6.93 -23.48
CA GLN A 706 1.08 -7.09 -24.92
C GLN A 706 -0.26 -7.54 -25.50
N ILE A 707 -0.54 -7.13 -26.73
CA ILE A 707 -1.73 -7.59 -27.47
C ILE A 707 -1.65 -9.12 -27.57
N GLN A 708 -2.66 -9.81 -27.07
CA GLN A 708 -2.70 -11.27 -27.07
C GLN A 708 -3.32 -11.80 -28.37
N PRO A 709 -3.02 -13.06 -28.75
CA PRO A 709 -3.77 -13.77 -29.78
C PRO A 709 -5.28 -13.77 -29.49
N LEU A 710 -6.09 -13.27 -30.44
CA LEU A 710 -7.55 -13.18 -30.34
C LEU A 710 -8.22 -13.96 -31.47
N LEU A 711 -9.22 -14.74 -31.07
CA LEU A 711 -10.14 -15.46 -31.94
C LEU A 711 -11.56 -14.90 -31.73
N VAL A 712 -12.13 -14.30 -32.77
CA VAL A 712 -13.48 -13.77 -32.77
C VAL A 712 -14.42 -14.79 -33.40
N MET A 713 -15.44 -15.22 -32.64
CA MET A 713 -16.47 -16.17 -33.06
C MET A 713 -17.82 -15.48 -33.20
N HIS A 714 -18.67 -16.05 -34.04
CA HIS A 714 -20.06 -15.64 -34.07
C HIS A 714 -20.80 -16.01 -32.77
N HIS A 715 -21.69 -15.14 -32.29
CA HIS A 715 -22.46 -15.35 -31.06
C HIS A 715 -23.38 -16.58 -31.09
N LEU A 716 -23.80 -17.01 -32.30
CA LEU A 716 -24.59 -18.22 -32.52
C LEU A 716 -23.73 -19.50 -32.72
N ASN A 717 -22.43 -19.43 -32.48
CA ASN A 717 -21.57 -20.61 -32.59
C ASN A 717 -21.93 -21.62 -31.49
N ASP A 718 -22.53 -22.73 -31.91
CA ASP A 718 -23.02 -23.85 -31.09
C ASP A 718 -22.03 -25.03 -31.04
N LEU A 719 -20.90 -24.94 -31.75
CA LEU A 719 -19.85 -25.94 -31.76
C LEU A 719 -18.91 -25.76 -30.55
N HIS A 720 -18.50 -24.52 -30.27
CA HIS A 720 -17.56 -24.25 -29.18
C HIS A 720 -18.13 -24.58 -27.79
N TRP A 721 -17.40 -25.43 -27.05
CA TRP A 721 -17.67 -25.75 -25.65
C TRP A 721 -17.55 -24.50 -24.75
N SER A 722 -18.60 -24.13 -24.03
CA SER A 722 -18.55 -23.04 -23.05
C SER A 722 -19.10 -23.52 -21.71
N PHE A 723 -18.26 -23.51 -20.68
CA PHE A 723 -18.71 -23.66 -19.30
C PHE A 723 -19.32 -22.33 -18.85
N GLY A 724 -20.65 -22.30 -18.79
CA GLY A 724 -21.41 -21.18 -18.25
C GLY A 724 -21.85 -20.19 -19.32
N SER A 725 -23.12 -20.28 -19.71
CA SER A 725 -23.86 -19.09 -20.15
C SER A 725 -23.81 -18.08 -18.99
N GLY A 726 -23.24 -16.89 -19.16
CA GLY A 726 -23.20 -16.02 -17.99
C GLY A 726 -23.01 -14.55 -18.20
N LYS A 727 -22.34 -14.09 -19.25
CA LYS A 727 -22.17 -12.64 -19.46
C LYS A 727 -22.45 -12.31 -20.91
N SER A 728 -23.52 -11.56 -21.13
CA SER A 728 -23.78 -10.90 -22.39
C SER A 728 -23.76 -9.40 -22.13
N TYR A 729 -22.97 -8.73 -22.92
CA TYR A 729 -22.96 -7.28 -23.04
C TYR A 729 -23.81 -6.88 -24.24
N LEU A 730 -24.45 -5.72 -24.13
CA LEU A 730 -24.96 -4.99 -25.28
C LEU A 730 -24.22 -3.66 -25.36
N ALA A 731 -23.39 -3.52 -26.37
CA ALA A 731 -22.57 -2.34 -26.62
C ALA A 731 -23.30 -1.40 -27.57
N LEU A 732 -23.32 -0.12 -27.23
CA LEU A 732 -24.03 0.93 -27.95
C LEU A 732 -23.04 2.04 -28.28
N ARG A 733 -22.79 2.30 -29.56
CA ARG A 733 -22.02 3.48 -29.96
C ARG A 733 -22.96 4.64 -30.20
N LEU A 734 -22.86 5.67 -29.36
CA LEU A 734 -23.68 6.86 -29.47
C LEU A 734 -23.33 7.62 -30.75
N ASN A 735 -24.35 8.23 -31.35
CA ASN A 735 -24.19 9.19 -32.41
C ASN A 735 -23.81 10.55 -31.79
N PRO A 736 -22.61 11.11 -32.08
CA PRO A 736 -22.19 12.38 -31.46
C PRO A 736 -23.15 13.53 -31.71
N VAL A 737 -23.94 13.49 -32.79
CA VAL A 737 -24.94 14.53 -33.10
C VAL A 737 -26.12 14.51 -32.12
N ALA A 738 -26.39 13.34 -31.50
CA ALA A 738 -27.48 13.15 -30.56
C ALA A 738 -27.13 13.56 -29.11
N VAL A 739 -25.86 13.86 -28.83
CA VAL A 739 -25.38 14.22 -27.48
C VAL A 739 -24.67 15.57 -27.55
N GLN A 740 -25.39 16.66 -27.29
CA GLN A 740 -24.81 18.01 -27.28
C GLN A 740 -24.42 18.44 -25.86
N ASN A 741 -25.10 17.93 -24.85
CA ASN A 741 -24.87 18.22 -23.44
C ASN A 741 -25.14 16.99 -22.56
N SER A 742 -24.92 17.14 -21.24
CA SER A 742 -25.12 16.06 -20.27
C SER A 742 -26.59 15.65 -20.11
N ASP A 743 -27.55 16.56 -20.33
CA ASP A 743 -28.98 16.26 -20.21
C ASP A 743 -29.46 15.37 -21.36
N ASP A 744 -28.96 15.58 -22.58
CA ASP A 744 -29.23 14.73 -23.74
C ASP A 744 -28.74 13.29 -23.49
N LEU A 745 -27.53 13.16 -22.94
CA LEU A 745 -26.95 11.86 -22.60
C LEU A 745 -27.79 11.15 -21.54
N GLN A 746 -28.19 11.88 -20.50
CA GLN A 746 -29.03 11.33 -19.43
C GLN A 746 -30.39 10.88 -19.98
N ALA A 747 -31.01 11.65 -20.89
CA ALA A 747 -32.27 11.27 -21.53
C ALA A 747 -32.14 9.99 -22.37
N ILE A 748 -31.03 9.81 -23.08
CA ILE A 748 -30.75 8.57 -23.83
C ILE A 748 -30.61 7.39 -22.86
N ILE A 749 -29.85 7.55 -21.79
CA ILE A 749 -29.64 6.53 -20.76
C ILE A 749 -30.98 6.13 -20.11
N ASP A 750 -31.80 7.11 -19.75
CA ASP A 750 -33.13 6.87 -19.17
C ASP A 750 -34.07 6.17 -20.16
N GLY A 751 -33.96 6.51 -21.45
CA GLY A 751 -34.66 5.80 -22.53
C GLY A 751 -34.27 4.33 -22.63
N VAL A 752 -32.96 4.02 -22.61
CA VAL A 752 -32.46 2.63 -22.63
C VAL A 752 -32.95 1.87 -21.40
N LYS A 753 -32.89 2.50 -20.22
CA LYS A 753 -33.40 1.93 -18.96
C LYS A 753 -34.90 1.60 -19.05
N ALA A 754 -35.70 2.50 -19.62
CA ALA A 754 -37.13 2.29 -19.80
C ALA A 754 -37.41 1.13 -20.78
N GLU A 755 -36.64 1.01 -21.86
CA GLU A 755 -36.78 -0.10 -22.81
C GLU A 755 -36.47 -1.45 -22.17
N ILE A 756 -35.40 -1.55 -21.37
CA ILE A 756 -35.09 -2.78 -20.61
C ILE A 756 -36.23 -3.13 -19.67
N ALA A 757 -36.72 -2.16 -18.88
CA ALA A 757 -37.80 -2.38 -17.93
C ALA A 757 -39.12 -2.77 -18.62
N SER A 758 -39.33 -2.34 -19.88
CA SER A 758 -40.51 -2.72 -20.68
C SER A 758 -40.48 -4.20 -21.12
N ILE A 759 -39.30 -4.77 -21.27
CA ILE A 759 -39.10 -6.16 -21.69
C ILE A 759 -39.13 -7.06 -20.45
N ASP A 760 -38.34 -6.72 -19.43
CA ASP A 760 -38.33 -7.44 -18.16
C ASP A 760 -37.95 -6.49 -17.01
N PRO A 761 -38.91 -6.14 -16.13
CA PRO A 761 -38.65 -5.23 -15.00
C PRO A 761 -37.77 -5.85 -13.91
N SER A 762 -37.50 -7.16 -13.96
CA SER A 762 -36.56 -7.81 -13.04
C SER A 762 -35.11 -7.55 -13.40
N VAL A 763 -34.81 -7.16 -14.64
CA VAL A 763 -33.44 -6.91 -15.09
C VAL A 763 -33.01 -5.51 -14.65
N ILE A 764 -31.93 -5.47 -13.89
CA ILE A 764 -31.43 -4.24 -13.29
C ILE A 764 -30.52 -3.54 -14.29
N PHE A 765 -30.90 -2.30 -14.63
CA PHE A 765 -30.13 -1.48 -15.55
C PHE A 765 -28.75 -1.13 -14.97
N GLN A 766 -27.71 -1.69 -15.58
CA GLN A 766 -26.33 -1.42 -15.25
C GLN A 766 -25.56 -1.11 -16.52
N TYR A 767 -24.79 -0.04 -16.47
CA TYR A 767 -24.00 0.41 -17.61
C TYR A 767 -22.65 0.96 -17.16
N SER A 768 -21.70 0.98 -18.09
CA SER A 768 -20.48 1.78 -17.98
C SER A 768 -20.06 2.31 -19.34
N PHE A 769 -19.16 3.30 -19.37
CA PHE A 769 -18.56 3.76 -20.62
C PHE A 769 -17.22 3.08 -20.84
N MET A 770 -16.93 2.71 -22.09
CA MET A 770 -15.72 1.96 -22.42
C MET A 770 -14.43 2.74 -22.11
N ASP A 771 -14.41 4.04 -22.35
CA ASP A 771 -13.27 4.90 -22.02
C ASP A 771 -13.01 4.98 -20.52
N GLU A 772 -14.06 5.06 -19.71
CA GLU A 772 -13.98 4.97 -18.24
C GLU A 772 -13.44 3.61 -17.79
N GLU A 773 -13.88 2.51 -18.41
CA GLU A 773 -13.36 1.17 -18.10
C GLU A 773 -11.87 1.04 -18.45
N PHE A 774 -11.43 1.57 -19.58
CA PHE A 774 -10.00 1.64 -19.90
C PHE A 774 -9.22 2.47 -18.87
N GLU A 775 -9.75 3.61 -18.45
CA GLU A 775 -9.15 4.45 -17.41
C GLU A 775 -9.08 3.73 -16.05
N ASN A 776 -10.08 2.92 -15.73
CA ASN A 776 -10.12 2.10 -14.52
C ASN A 776 -8.97 1.08 -14.46
N THR A 777 -8.48 0.59 -15.61
CA THR A 777 -7.30 -0.31 -15.65
C THR A 777 -5.99 0.36 -15.22
N PHE A 778 -5.94 1.70 -15.13
CA PHE A 778 -4.79 2.51 -14.68
C PHE A 778 -5.04 3.27 -13.38
N ARG A 779 -6.18 3.05 -12.73
CA ARG A 779 -6.59 3.81 -11.54
C ARG A 779 -5.55 3.72 -10.43
N ALA A 780 -5.00 2.53 -10.21
CA ALA A 780 -4.01 2.29 -9.16
C ALA A 780 -2.70 3.06 -9.40
N GLU A 781 -2.21 3.14 -10.65
CA GLU A 781 -1.03 3.92 -11.01
C GLU A 781 -1.30 5.42 -10.95
N ARG A 782 -2.52 5.87 -11.31
CA ARG A 782 -2.92 7.28 -11.17
C ARG A 782 -2.91 7.70 -9.71
N GLN A 783 -3.48 6.88 -8.83
CA GLN A 783 -3.45 7.09 -7.38
C GLN A 783 -2.00 7.17 -6.88
N MET A 784 -1.15 6.24 -7.32
CA MET A 784 0.28 6.27 -7.01
C MET A 784 0.95 7.57 -7.47
N GLY A 785 0.68 8.02 -8.70
CA GLY A 785 1.20 9.29 -9.22
C GLY A 785 0.81 10.49 -8.38
N VAL A 786 -0.45 10.58 -7.93
CA VAL A 786 -0.92 11.67 -7.06
C VAL A 786 -0.24 11.63 -5.69
N VAL A 787 -0.09 10.44 -5.09
CA VAL A 787 0.57 10.27 -3.80
C VAL A 787 2.07 10.61 -3.90
N LEU A 788 2.75 10.18 -4.97
CA LEU A 788 4.14 10.54 -5.25
C LEU A 788 4.34 12.04 -5.45
N ASN A 789 3.42 12.71 -6.14
CA ASN A 789 3.44 14.17 -6.30
C ASN A 789 3.42 14.88 -4.94
N LEU A 790 2.50 14.46 -4.06
CA LEU A 790 2.35 15.03 -2.74
C LEU A 790 3.65 14.88 -1.93
N PHE A 791 4.20 13.68 -1.85
CA PHE A 791 5.40 13.41 -1.04
C PHE A 791 6.66 14.04 -1.63
N THR A 792 6.77 14.11 -2.96
CA THR A 792 7.84 14.86 -3.63
C THR A 792 7.77 16.34 -3.26
N GLY A 793 6.58 16.94 -3.29
CA GLY A 793 6.35 18.31 -2.85
C GLY A 793 6.78 18.54 -1.41
N LEU A 794 6.38 17.65 -0.48
CA LEU A 794 6.77 17.74 0.93
C LEU A 794 8.29 17.58 1.12
N ALA A 795 8.93 16.65 0.41
CA ALA A 795 10.37 16.45 0.46
C ALA A 795 11.15 17.69 -0.01
N VAL A 796 10.68 18.33 -1.09
CA VAL A 796 11.24 19.60 -1.57
C VAL A 796 11.08 20.71 -0.53
N VAL A 797 9.88 20.86 0.05
CA VAL A 797 9.64 21.86 1.11
C VAL A 797 10.60 21.65 2.29
N ILE A 798 10.78 20.41 2.76
CA ILE A 798 11.70 20.09 3.87
C ILE A 798 13.15 20.43 3.50
N ALA A 799 13.61 20.08 2.30
CA ALA A 799 14.95 20.41 1.82
C ALA A 799 15.19 21.92 1.76
N CYS A 800 14.20 22.67 1.27
CA CYS A 800 14.24 24.14 1.21
C CYS A 800 14.30 24.78 2.59
N LEU A 801 13.48 24.32 3.54
CA LEU A 801 13.51 24.82 4.92
C LEU A 801 14.88 24.62 5.57
N GLY A 802 15.52 23.48 5.29
CA GLY A 802 16.87 23.20 5.80
C GLY A 802 17.95 24.06 5.17
N LEU A 803 17.90 24.23 3.85
CA LEU A 803 18.80 25.14 3.15
C LEU A 803 18.62 26.58 3.62
N PHE A 804 17.36 27.02 3.78
CA PHE A 804 17.00 28.34 4.27
C PHE A 804 17.58 28.62 5.65
N GLY A 805 17.37 27.72 6.62
CA GLY A 805 17.88 27.94 7.97
C GLY A 805 19.42 27.84 8.05
N LEU A 806 20.05 27.02 7.20
CA LEU A 806 21.52 26.98 7.11
C LEU A 806 22.11 28.24 6.48
N ALA A 807 21.46 28.74 5.42
CA ALA A 807 21.83 29.99 4.77
C ALA A 807 21.65 31.17 5.73
N ALA A 808 20.52 31.25 6.43
CA ALA A 808 20.27 32.28 7.45
C ALA A 808 21.36 32.28 8.52
N PHE A 809 21.71 31.12 9.06
CA PHE A 809 22.76 31.00 10.08
C PHE A 809 24.14 31.38 9.56
N SER A 810 24.50 30.90 8.36
CA SER A 810 25.80 31.22 7.74
C SER A 810 25.90 32.70 7.40
N ALA A 811 24.78 33.34 7.03
CA ALA A 811 24.71 34.78 6.81
C ALA A 811 24.95 35.51 8.13
N GLU A 812 24.25 35.11 9.21
CA GLU A 812 24.41 35.68 10.56
C GLU A 812 25.87 35.62 11.05
N GLN A 813 26.56 34.50 10.86
CA GLN A 813 27.97 34.35 11.23
C GLN A 813 28.92 35.24 10.42
N ARG A 814 28.56 35.56 9.17
CA ARG A 814 29.38 36.36 8.25
C ARG A 814 28.93 37.82 8.13
N ILE A 815 27.96 38.28 8.94
CA ILE A 815 27.47 39.66 8.92
C ILE A 815 28.62 40.68 8.99
N LYS A 816 29.59 40.49 9.90
CA LYS A 816 30.74 41.41 10.03
C LYS A 816 31.65 41.40 8.80
N GLU A 817 31.92 40.22 8.26
CA GLU A 817 32.74 40.07 7.05
C GLU A 817 32.07 40.72 5.84
N LEU A 818 30.78 40.49 5.66
CA LEU A 818 29.97 41.08 4.59
C LEU A 818 29.87 42.60 4.75
N GLY A 819 29.71 43.10 5.97
CA GLY A 819 29.71 44.53 6.28
C GLY A 819 31.03 45.22 5.93
N ILE A 820 32.18 44.62 6.30
CA ILE A 820 33.51 45.14 5.94
C ILE A 820 33.69 45.14 4.42
N ARG A 821 33.36 44.05 3.73
CA ARG A 821 33.47 43.96 2.26
C ARG A 821 32.58 45.00 1.55
N LYS A 822 31.37 45.25 2.07
CA LYS A 822 30.46 46.28 1.54
C LYS A 822 31.02 47.69 1.74
N VAL A 823 31.63 47.98 2.90
CA VAL A 823 32.33 49.25 3.15
C VAL A 823 33.56 49.39 2.25
N MET A 824 34.24 48.29 1.91
CA MET A 824 35.34 48.26 0.95
C MET A 824 34.89 48.28 -0.53
N GLY A 825 33.61 48.54 -0.82
CA GLY A 825 33.11 48.78 -2.18
C GLY A 825 32.55 47.56 -2.92
N ALA A 826 32.44 46.39 -2.28
CA ALA A 826 31.82 45.23 -2.90
C ALA A 826 30.32 45.48 -3.17
N LYS A 827 29.87 45.17 -4.40
CA LYS A 827 28.46 45.32 -4.78
C LYS A 827 27.61 44.21 -4.13
N VAL A 828 26.34 44.50 -3.84
CA VAL A 828 25.43 43.53 -3.20
C VAL A 828 25.34 42.21 -3.99
N HIS A 829 25.35 42.26 -5.32
CA HIS A 829 25.31 41.04 -6.15
C HIS A 829 26.58 40.19 -6.05
N GLU A 830 27.76 40.78 -5.85
CA GLU A 830 29.03 40.05 -5.66
C GLU A 830 29.01 39.30 -4.33
N LEU A 831 28.46 39.93 -3.29
CA LEU A 831 28.27 39.33 -1.98
C LEU A 831 27.26 38.18 -2.02
N VAL A 832 26.15 38.36 -2.74
CA VAL A 832 25.13 37.31 -2.94
C VAL A 832 25.70 36.15 -3.75
N PHE A 833 26.42 36.40 -4.84
CA PHE A 833 27.03 35.35 -5.67
C PHE A 833 28.04 34.51 -4.89
N LEU A 834 28.96 35.17 -4.17
CA LEU A 834 29.96 34.50 -3.35
C LEU A 834 29.29 33.58 -2.31
N PHE A 835 28.23 34.07 -1.67
CA PHE A 835 27.49 33.33 -0.65
C PHE A 835 26.71 32.14 -1.24
N SER A 836 26.01 32.35 -2.35
CA SER A 836 25.23 31.32 -3.04
C SER A 836 26.12 30.21 -3.62
N SER A 837 27.31 30.55 -4.12
CA SER A 837 28.21 29.60 -4.79
C SER A 837 28.62 28.40 -3.91
N GLU A 838 28.73 28.57 -2.58
CA GLU A 838 29.09 27.47 -1.67
C GLU A 838 28.00 26.39 -1.61
N PHE A 839 26.73 26.80 -1.68
CA PHE A 839 25.59 25.90 -1.63
C PHE A 839 25.24 25.34 -3.01
N THR A 840 25.35 26.15 -4.06
CA THR A 840 25.14 25.71 -5.44
C THR A 840 26.06 24.53 -5.78
N LYS A 841 27.31 24.53 -5.33
CA LYS A 841 28.23 23.38 -5.51
C LYS A 841 27.71 22.08 -4.89
N LEU A 842 27.02 22.17 -3.74
CA LEU A 842 26.43 21.00 -3.09
C LEU A 842 25.22 20.48 -3.87
N VAL A 843 24.39 21.39 -4.39
CA VAL A 843 23.24 21.03 -5.23
C VAL A 843 23.71 20.40 -6.55
N VAL A 844 24.75 20.94 -7.18
CA VAL A 844 25.35 20.35 -8.39
C VAL A 844 25.89 18.93 -8.11
N LEU A 845 26.59 18.72 -6.98
CA LEU A 845 27.04 17.39 -6.60
C LEU A 845 25.86 16.43 -6.36
N ALA A 846 24.78 16.92 -5.74
CA ALA A 846 23.56 16.13 -5.55
C ALA A 846 22.90 15.77 -6.89
N ILE A 847 22.87 16.66 -7.87
CA ILE A 847 22.36 16.37 -9.23
C ILE A 847 23.16 15.24 -9.89
N VAL A 848 24.48 15.26 -9.78
CA VAL A 848 25.37 14.24 -10.35
C VAL A 848 25.11 12.86 -9.74
N ILE A 849 24.76 12.79 -8.45
CA ILE A 849 24.44 11.53 -7.76
C ILE A 849 22.98 11.11 -8.01
N ALA A 850 22.03 12.05 -7.99
CA ALA A 850 20.61 11.79 -8.15
C ALA A 850 20.27 11.30 -9.56
N SER A 851 20.96 11.79 -10.58
CA SER A 851 20.68 11.42 -11.97
C SER A 851 20.84 9.92 -12.26
N PRO A 852 21.98 9.26 -11.98
CA PRO A 852 22.12 7.82 -12.20
C PRO A 852 21.21 6.99 -11.27
N LEU A 853 21.00 7.45 -10.03
CA LEU A 853 20.09 6.78 -9.10
C LEU A 853 18.64 6.80 -9.62
N ALA A 854 18.16 7.96 -10.06
CA ALA A 854 16.82 8.12 -10.62
C ALA A 854 16.68 7.34 -11.93
N TRP A 855 17.72 7.32 -12.76
CA TRP A 855 17.73 6.53 -13.99
C TRP A 855 17.51 5.04 -13.70
N PHE A 856 18.26 4.46 -12.74
CA PHE A 856 18.12 3.05 -12.37
C PHE A 856 16.72 2.72 -11.84
N LEU A 857 16.17 3.58 -10.97
CA LEU A 857 14.83 3.38 -10.40
C LEU A 857 13.72 3.48 -11.46
N VAL A 858 13.83 4.45 -12.36
CA VAL A 858 12.87 4.65 -13.45
C VAL A 858 12.94 3.51 -14.46
N ASP A 859 14.13 3.06 -14.84
CA ASP A 859 14.31 1.92 -15.74
C ASP A 859 13.72 0.63 -15.16
N TYR A 860 14.03 0.35 -13.88
CA TYR A 860 13.45 -0.78 -13.17
C TYR A 860 11.92 -0.71 -13.11
N TRP A 861 11.35 0.45 -12.82
CA TRP A 861 9.90 0.61 -12.78
C TRP A 861 9.25 0.48 -14.17
N LEU A 862 9.83 1.13 -15.19
CA LEU A 862 9.34 1.08 -16.57
C LEU A 862 9.48 -0.31 -17.21
N SER A 863 10.35 -1.18 -16.68
CA SER A 863 10.48 -2.57 -17.15
C SER A 863 9.21 -3.40 -16.95
N ASN A 864 8.30 -2.96 -16.08
CA ASN A 864 7.01 -3.64 -15.83
C ASN A 864 5.92 -3.29 -16.87
N PHE A 865 6.21 -2.40 -17.83
CA PHE A 865 5.24 -1.97 -18.85
C PHE A 865 5.66 -2.47 -20.23
N ALA A 866 4.74 -3.15 -20.94
CA ALA A 866 4.97 -3.53 -22.34
C ALA A 866 5.14 -2.29 -23.23
N PHE A 867 4.25 -1.30 -23.06
CA PHE A 867 4.32 -0.01 -23.74
C PHE A 867 4.83 1.06 -22.78
N ARG A 868 6.11 1.43 -22.94
CA ARG A 868 6.81 2.35 -22.04
C ARG A 868 7.33 3.58 -22.76
N THR A 869 7.31 4.71 -22.06
CA THR A 869 7.91 5.95 -22.54
C THR A 869 9.44 5.87 -22.53
N SER A 870 10.10 6.59 -23.45
CA SER A 870 11.56 6.72 -23.46
C SER A 870 12.06 7.51 -22.24
N ILE A 871 13.24 7.14 -21.73
CA ILE A 871 13.94 7.89 -20.69
C ILE A 871 14.60 9.12 -21.34
N ASP A 872 13.85 10.20 -21.44
CA ASP A 872 14.35 11.42 -22.09
C ASP A 872 15.22 12.26 -21.14
N ILE A 873 16.38 12.69 -21.65
CA ILE A 873 17.35 13.49 -20.91
C ILE A 873 16.78 14.84 -20.45
N TRP A 874 15.83 15.43 -21.21
CA TRP A 874 15.26 16.73 -20.88
C TRP A 874 14.56 16.75 -19.50
N VAL A 875 14.01 15.62 -19.05
CA VAL A 875 13.38 15.50 -17.72
C VAL A 875 14.41 15.73 -16.61
N PHE A 876 15.60 15.16 -16.76
CA PHE A 876 16.71 15.36 -15.83
C PHE A 876 17.17 16.82 -15.82
N VAL A 877 17.21 17.46 -16.99
CA VAL A 877 17.55 18.88 -17.13
C VAL A 877 16.52 19.75 -16.42
N VAL A 878 15.22 19.54 -16.67
CA VAL A 878 14.14 20.30 -16.03
C VAL A 878 14.15 20.11 -14.52
N ALA A 879 14.29 18.88 -14.02
CA ALA A 879 14.40 18.61 -12.58
C ALA A 879 15.62 19.29 -11.94
N SER A 880 16.77 19.24 -12.62
CA SER A 880 18.01 19.88 -12.16
C SER A 880 17.91 21.39 -12.12
N VAL A 881 17.37 22.01 -13.18
CA VAL A 881 17.15 23.46 -13.27
C VAL A 881 16.15 23.90 -12.20
N SER A 882 15.08 23.15 -12.00
CA SER A 882 14.07 23.42 -10.96
C SER A 882 14.69 23.40 -9.57
N ALA A 883 15.49 22.38 -9.24
CA ALA A 883 16.17 22.27 -7.96
C ALA A 883 17.19 23.41 -7.74
N LEU A 884 17.95 23.77 -8.78
CA LEU A 884 18.88 24.90 -8.74
C LEU A 884 18.15 26.24 -8.55
N ALA A 885 17.04 26.45 -9.26
CA ALA A 885 16.23 27.66 -9.15
C ALA A 885 15.67 27.79 -7.72
N ILE A 886 15.09 26.72 -7.19
CA ILE A 886 14.55 26.70 -5.82
C ILE A 886 15.67 26.98 -4.79
N ALA A 887 16.83 26.34 -4.91
CA ALA A 887 17.96 26.58 -4.03
C ALA A 887 18.44 28.04 -4.14
N ALA A 888 18.61 28.55 -5.36
CA ALA A 888 19.06 29.91 -5.62
C ALA A 888 18.10 30.96 -5.06
N LEU A 889 16.79 30.80 -5.24
CA LEU A 889 15.77 31.67 -4.66
C LEU A 889 15.84 31.67 -3.13
N THR A 890 15.94 30.49 -2.53
CA THR A 890 15.99 30.32 -1.07
C THR A 890 17.23 31.00 -0.47
N ILE A 891 18.39 30.85 -1.10
CA ILE A 891 19.66 31.43 -0.61
C ILE A 891 19.73 32.93 -0.89
N SER A 892 19.32 33.36 -2.08
CA SER A 892 19.41 34.76 -2.51
C SER A 892 18.57 35.66 -1.62
N TYR A 893 17.38 35.21 -1.21
CA TYR A 893 16.54 35.93 -0.26
C TYR A 893 17.29 36.24 1.06
N GLN A 894 17.98 35.24 1.62
CA GLN A 894 18.75 35.42 2.85
C GLN A 894 20.01 36.25 2.66
N ALA A 895 20.72 36.05 1.55
CA ALA A 895 21.92 36.81 1.24
C ALA A 895 21.61 38.30 1.03
N ILE A 896 20.50 38.63 0.35
CA ILE A 896 20.02 40.00 0.16
C ILE A 896 19.62 40.61 1.50
N SER A 897 18.84 39.90 2.31
CA SER A 897 18.44 40.38 3.64
C SER A 897 19.67 40.70 4.52
N ALA A 898 20.68 39.83 4.52
CA ALA A 898 21.91 40.06 5.27
C ALA A 898 22.77 41.20 4.70
N ALA A 899 22.87 41.30 3.37
CA ALA A 899 23.66 42.35 2.71
C ALA A 899 23.02 43.74 2.81
N ASN A 900 21.69 43.83 2.99
CA ASN A 900 20.97 45.10 3.13
C ASN A 900 21.03 45.70 4.54
N ASN A 901 21.51 44.96 5.54
CA ASN A 901 21.72 45.50 6.87
C ASN A 901 22.71 46.67 6.86
N ASN A 902 22.44 47.69 7.68
CA ASN A 902 23.28 48.88 7.78
C ASN A 902 24.65 48.49 8.37
N PRO A 903 25.78 48.79 7.68
CA PRO A 903 27.12 48.54 8.19
C PRO A 903 27.40 49.21 9.54
N VAL A 904 26.77 50.37 9.79
CA VAL A 904 26.94 51.15 11.02
C VAL A 904 26.37 50.39 12.23
N ASP A 905 25.19 49.79 12.09
CA ASP A 905 24.53 49.04 13.17
C ASP A 905 25.22 47.70 13.45
N THR A 906 25.88 47.13 12.45
CA THR A 906 26.57 45.83 12.55
C THR A 906 27.99 45.94 13.10
N LEU A 907 28.64 47.11 12.95
CA LEU A 907 29.94 47.40 13.55
C LEU A 907 29.85 47.98 14.97
N ARG A 908 28.74 48.66 15.31
CA ARG A 908 28.53 49.32 16.60
C ARG A 908 28.03 48.41 17.73
N ASN A 909 27.41 47.26 17.40
CA ASN A 909 27.00 46.27 18.39
C ASN A 909 28.22 45.47 18.90
N GLU A 910 28.83 45.97 19.97
CA GLU A 910 29.64 45.20 20.93
C GLU A 910 28.87 45.01 22.24
#